data_AF-A0A7Y5UR62-F1
#
_entry.id   AF-A0A7Y5UR62-F1
#
_cell.length_a   1.000
_cell.length_b   1.000
_cell.length_c   1.000
_cell.angle_alpha   90.00
_cell.angle_beta   90.00
_cell.angle_gamma   90.00
#
_symmetry.space_group_name_H-M   'P 1'
#
loop_
_entity.id
_entity.type
_entity.pdbx_description
1 polymer ?
#
loop_
_entity_poly.entity_id
_entity_poly.type
_entity_poly.pdbx_seq_one_letter_code
_entity_poly.pdbx_strand_id
1 'polypeptide(L)'
;MTSVVTVRGPAGMPLLVRLTTERSERASDHPEWAAPIHVERSWCSSNPAATEEERRDGADLLPVIEPIAVGRPLVLRIVVTAPVAMRHVVVACALPAGFELPNEPGDVERLDDAVALTCDLEAGVPRVLRLTVVPTTVGRFLWPPTVAMPMYCAESDGGTAGGWVEVVAAPEGFGRSFAELLPIEAAFEPEEAPFPLEAWLEVFRDAFEEDREPTSEALAEWLGRAGDEWTWGEYGPQEESRAQLVTLLWRKLPDWDADSSRALEAFTDLLWRIEEPATDPSWPERAWRGEALDRLRALTLELATEALRSASSTTDEHGCERLEQIALALEQCKAGAQREATIARWWRAARDCEFAASTLLDLVPTAPEDPELRAALSELAVRVDGWEFQRTWELLDDDSRAALPPQLVLDRAESDSTGILNFLAGRDTGRSALERRLLSAEFVLSHFDALERELPTELWRKVPLHAFEGLALVALEHSFGPDVESVLACLSHAAFPVPDLQQALASARVPAWRYVLACTLRARGARGADGLDQVAGSSVWTRALALDAQDATEAIALLEDARRLRPGPDLSGELALLASFTLPAIVARGTPRQLLAERAAFENEDWHQAWQRLSSAERLLLLEQLEDGSSPKFVPGNATEAEALWKLLQRSEDFDALEALLSSPVGIDCVCQHLRAPPLDPFALEVRERYARSFGLAEDTLTPAPGRESFALLARLFHIGPEASRRSLDLDLLRRLRLIRGL
;
A
#
# COMPACT_ATOMS: atom_id res chain seq x y z
N MET A 1 3.28 -37.94 11.95
CA MET A 1 2.45 -38.95 12.66
C MET A 1 1.10 -39.04 11.93
N THR A 2 0.54 -40.23 11.73
CA THR A 2 -0.74 -40.37 10.99
C THR A 2 -1.84 -40.83 11.94
N SER A 3 -2.87 -40.01 12.09
CA SER A 3 -4.03 -40.29 12.95
C SER A 3 -5.29 -40.32 12.10
N VAL A 4 -6.16 -41.30 12.37
CA VAL A 4 -7.45 -41.42 11.68
C VAL A 4 -8.54 -41.07 12.68
N VAL A 5 -9.32 -40.04 12.38
CA VAL A 5 -10.39 -39.55 13.26
C VAL A 5 -11.71 -39.64 12.51
N THR A 6 -12.77 -40.07 13.20
CA THR A 6 -14.11 -40.12 12.63
C THR A 6 -14.87 -38.87 13.07
N VAL A 7 -15.22 -38.01 12.12
CA VAL A 7 -15.98 -36.77 12.37
C VAL A 7 -17.41 -36.98 11.87
N ARG A 8 -18.42 -36.63 12.67
CA ARG A 8 -19.82 -36.69 12.24
C ARG A 8 -20.25 -35.33 11.72
N GLY A 9 -20.67 -35.28 10.45
CA GLY A 9 -21.24 -34.07 9.85
C GLY A 9 -22.65 -33.76 10.37
N PRO A 10 -23.22 -32.60 10.02
CA PRO A 10 -24.53 -32.13 10.50
C PRO A 10 -25.71 -33.05 10.14
N ALA A 11 -25.56 -33.91 9.13
CA ALA A 11 -26.55 -34.95 8.79
C ALA A 11 -26.33 -36.30 9.52
N GLY A 12 -25.39 -36.36 10.48
CA GLY A 12 -25.09 -37.57 11.24
C GLY A 12 -24.24 -38.63 10.52
N MET A 13 -23.80 -38.37 9.29
CA MET A 13 -22.93 -39.27 8.55
C MET A 13 -21.48 -39.20 9.09
N PRO A 14 -20.87 -40.36 9.42
CA PRO A 14 -19.47 -40.41 9.86
C PRO A 14 -18.52 -40.31 8.65
N LEU A 15 -17.70 -39.26 8.63
CA LEU A 15 -16.58 -39.09 7.72
C LEU A 15 -15.31 -39.55 8.41
N LEU A 16 -14.58 -40.46 7.76
CA LEU A 16 -13.23 -40.87 8.18
C LEU A 16 -12.22 -39.87 7.62
N VAL A 17 -11.67 -39.03 8.50
CA VAL A 17 -10.65 -38.05 8.14
C VAL A 17 -9.29 -38.62 8.54
N ARG A 18 -8.42 -38.83 7.55
CA ARG A 18 -7.03 -39.21 7.77
C ARG A 18 -6.19 -37.94 7.86
N LEU A 19 -5.75 -37.62 9.07
CA LEU A 19 -4.82 -36.52 9.33
C LEU A 19 -3.40 -37.08 9.28
N THR A 20 -2.65 -36.68 8.28
CA THR A 20 -1.20 -36.90 8.22
C THR A 20 -0.54 -35.61 8.64
N THR A 21 0.05 -35.57 9.83
CA THR A 21 0.88 -34.43 10.24
C THR A 21 2.33 -34.79 9.96
N GLU A 22 2.94 -34.12 8.99
CA GLU A 22 4.40 -34.01 8.93
C GLU A 22 4.80 -33.07 10.08
N ARG A 23 5.49 -33.62 11.07
CA ARG A 23 6.15 -32.77 12.05
C ARG A 23 7.50 -32.46 11.41
N SER A 24 7.63 -31.30 10.79
CA SER A 24 8.96 -30.70 10.61
C SER A 24 9.58 -30.65 12.00
N GLU A 25 10.75 -31.25 12.17
CA GLU A 25 11.53 -31.09 13.39
C GLU A 25 11.67 -29.58 13.62
N ARG A 26 11.17 -29.09 14.75
CA ARG A 26 11.33 -27.67 15.06
C ARG A 26 12.81 -27.44 15.32
N ALA A 27 13.31 -26.24 15.07
CA ALA A 27 14.68 -25.88 15.46
C ALA A 27 14.94 -26.15 16.96
N SER A 28 13.91 -26.00 17.79
CA SER A 28 13.93 -26.35 19.23
C SER A 28 14.02 -27.85 19.56
N ASP A 29 13.87 -28.73 18.57
CA ASP A 29 14.06 -30.19 18.72
C ASP A 29 15.55 -30.59 18.54
N HIS A 30 16.44 -29.69 18.08
CA HIS A 30 17.90 -29.90 17.97
C HIS A 30 18.66 -29.17 19.08
N PRO A 31 19.28 -29.87 20.06
CA PRO A 31 19.97 -29.23 21.19
C PRO A 31 21.17 -28.35 20.77
N GLU A 32 21.74 -28.59 19.59
CA GLU A 32 22.81 -27.76 19.00
C GLU A 32 22.28 -26.42 18.45
N TRP A 33 21.00 -26.35 18.07
CA TRP A 33 20.36 -25.14 17.52
C TRP A 33 19.73 -24.27 18.61
N ALA A 34 19.52 -24.85 19.80
CA ALA A 34 19.06 -24.16 21.01
C ALA A 34 20.20 -23.46 21.78
N ALA A 35 21.46 -23.61 21.36
CA ALA A 35 22.57 -22.87 21.96
C ALA A 35 22.54 -21.40 21.47
N PRO A 36 22.63 -20.41 22.38
CA PRO A 36 22.62 -19.00 22.00
C PRO A 36 23.92 -18.63 21.26
N ILE A 37 23.87 -17.57 20.45
CA ILE A 37 25.09 -16.97 19.89
C ILE A 37 26.01 -16.52 21.05
N HIS A 38 27.30 -16.83 20.96
CA HIS A 38 28.28 -16.36 21.94
C HIS A 38 28.83 -15.02 21.50
N VAL A 39 28.70 -14.00 22.36
CA VAL A 39 29.20 -12.65 22.10
C VAL A 39 30.21 -12.29 23.19
N GLU A 40 31.39 -11.83 22.77
CA GLU A 40 32.40 -11.26 23.65
C GLU A 40 32.70 -9.83 23.23
N ARG A 41 33.04 -8.98 24.21
CA ARG A 41 33.51 -7.63 23.93
C ARG A 41 34.61 -7.21 24.89
N SER A 42 35.57 -6.45 24.38
CA SER A 42 36.69 -5.96 25.18
C SER A 42 37.25 -4.65 24.65
N TRP A 43 37.73 -3.81 25.56
CA TRP A 43 38.57 -2.68 25.21
C TRP A 43 40.02 -3.13 25.01
N CYS A 44 40.61 -2.77 23.89
CA CYS A 44 41.98 -3.10 23.54
C CYS A 44 42.77 -1.83 23.24
N SER A 45 44.06 -1.79 23.57
CA SER A 45 45.00 -0.85 22.98
C SER A 45 45.70 -1.51 21.81
N SER A 46 45.92 -0.76 20.73
CA SER A 46 46.75 -1.22 19.63
C SER A 46 48.20 -1.33 20.08
N ASN A 47 48.84 -2.44 19.70
CA ASN A 47 50.28 -2.64 19.79
C ASN A 47 50.88 -2.32 18.42
N PRO A 48 51.35 -1.09 18.18
CA PRO A 48 51.88 -0.70 16.87
C PRO A 48 53.14 -1.48 16.47
N ALA A 49 53.79 -2.17 17.42
CA ALA A 49 54.96 -3.00 17.16
C ALA A 49 54.63 -4.43 16.71
N ALA A 50 53.34 -4.82 16.67
CA ALA A 50 52.94 -6.14 16.19
C ALA A 50 53.26 -6.32 14.71
N THR A 51 53.83 -7.46 14.37
CA THR A 51 54.04 -7.94 13.00
C THR A 51 52.71 -8.20 12.29
N GLU A 52 52.71 -8.35 10.97
CA GLU A 52 51.48 -8.60 10.21
C GLU A 52 50.84 -9.95 10.56
N GLU A 53 51.66 -10.97 10.84
CA GLU A 53 51.22 -12.28 11.32
C GLU A 53 50.59 -12.17 12.73
N GLU A 54 51.21 -11.41 13.64
CA GLU A 54 50.62 -11.12 14.96
C GLU A 54 49.32 -10.29 14.87
N ARG A 55 49.17 -9.43 13.87
CA ARG A 55 47.91 -8.70 13.62
C ARG A 55 46.79 -9.62 13.14
N ARG A 56 47.11 -10.60 12.28
CA ARG A 56 46.17 -11.64 11.83
C ARG A 56 45.66 -12.47 13.00
N ASP A 57 46.56 -12.86 13.89
CA ASP A 57 46.22 -13.64 15.10
C ASP A 57 45.55 -12.81 16.21
N GLY A 58 45.39 -11.48 16.03
CA GLY A 58 44.81 -10.57 17.01
C GLY A 58 45.73 -10.27 18.20
N ALA A 59 46.99 -10.66 18.14
CA ALA A 59 48.03 -10.34 19.14
C ALA A 59 48.47 -8.87 19.10
N ASP A 60 48.02 -8.11 18.10
CA ASP A 60 48.14 -6.67 18.03
C ASP A 60 47.22 -5.93 19.01
N LEU A 61 46.24 -6.62 19.61
CA LEU A 61 45.28 -6.04 20.52
C LEU A 61 45.56 -6.48 21.96
N LEU A 62 46.05 -5.55 22.78
CA LEU A 62 46.29 -5.79 24.20
C LEU A 62 45.06 -5.37 25.01
N PRO A 63 44.46 -6.25 25.83
CA PRO A 63 43.33 -5.88 26.69
C PRO A 63 43.70 -4.71 27.60
N VAL A 64 42.83 -3.69 27.66
CA VAL A 64 43.00 -2.55 28.57
C VAL A 64 42.48 -2.92 29.95
N ILE A 65 43.39 -3.04 30.92
CA ILE A 65 43.07 -3.37 32.33
C ILE A 65 43.18 -2.11 33.22
N GLU A 66 43.80 -1.04 32.72
CA GLU A 66 43.95 0.24 33.41
C GLU A 66 42.73 1.17 33.21
N PRO A 67 42.55 2.21 34.05
CA PRO A 67 41.52 3.23 33.82
C PRO A 67 41.67 3.86 32.44
N ILE A 68 40.57 3.94 31.69
CA ILE A 68 40.55 4.52 30.35
C ILE A 68 40.73 6.03 30.47
N ALA A 69 41.58 6.66 29.65
CA ALA A 69 41.80 8.11 29.71
C ALA A 69 41.07 8.81 28.56
N VAL A 70 40.51 10.01 28.82
CA VAL A 70 39.93 10.86 27.78
C VAL A 70 40.95 11.16 26.66
N GLY A 71 40.50 11.13 25.41
CA GLY A 71 41.29 11.44 24.22
C GLY A 71 42.22 10.33 23.75
N ARG A 72 42.33 9.21 24.47
CA ARG A 72 43.14 8.05 24.07
C ARG A 72 42.31 7.13 23.16
N PRO A 73 42.70 6.91 21.89
CA PRO A 73 42.02 5.95 21.03
C PRO A 73 42.15 4.55 21.59
N LEU A 74 41.05 3.83 21.56
CA LEU A 74 40.92 2.43 21.92
C LEU A 74 40.40 1.65 20.71
N VAL A 75 40.62 0.35 20.72
CA VAL A 75 39.96 -0.58 19.82
C VAL A 75 38.89 -1.31 20.62
N LEU A 76 37.63 -1.13 20.26
CA LEU A 76 36.53 -1.99 20.68
C LEU A 76 36.59 -3.26 19.84
N ARG A 77 36.90 -4.39 20.48
CA ARG A 77 36.88 -5.72 19.87
C ARG A 77 35.59 -6.42 20.25
N ILE A 78 34.79 -6.83 19.26
CA ILE A 78 33.60 -7.66 19.44
C ILE A 78 33.83 -8.98 18.73
N VAL A 79 33.62 -10.10 19.42
CA VAL A 79 33.72 -11.44 18.84
C VAL A 79 32.34 -12.08 18.91
N VAL A 80 31.87 -12.60 17.78
CA VAL A 80 30.59 -13.26 17.67
C VAL A 80 30.82 -14.66 17.13
N THR A 81 30.33 -15.69 17.82
CA THR A 81 30.47 -17.09 17.39
C THR A 81 29.11 -17.76 17.47
N ALA A 82 28.61 -18.27 16.34
CA ALA A 82 27.36 -19.01 16.30
C ALA A 82 27.64 -20.52 16.41
N PRO A 83 26.82 -21.28 17.16
CA PRO A 83 26.97 -22.74 17.26
C PRO A 83 26.60 -23.47 15.95
N VAL A 84 25.83 -22.82 15.09
CA VAL A 84 25.45 -23.28 13.74
C VAL A 84 25.58 -22.12 12.76
N ALA A 85 25.62 -22.42 11.45
CA ALA A 85 25.68 -21.38 10.44
C ALA A 85 24.37 -20.57 10.43
N MET A 86 24.48 -19.24 10.44
CA MET A 86 23.34 -18.31 10.49
C MET A 86 23.55 -17.17 9.50
N ARG A 87 22.52 -16.88 8.69
CA ARG A 87 22.50 -15.72 7.80
C ARG A 87 21.75 -14.56 8.42
N HIS A 88 22.11 -13.34 8.04
CA HIS A 88 21.44 -12.11 8.46
C HIS A 88 21.36 -11.95 10.00
N VAL A 89 22.52 -12.03 10.66
CA VAL A 89 22.66 -11.77 12.09
C VAL A 89 22.99 -10.29 12.31
N VAL A 90 22.14 -9.61 13.06
CA VAL A 90 22.36 -8.22 13.46
C VAL A 90 23.18 -8.20 14.75
N VAL A 91 24.36 -7.59 14.71
CA VAL A 91 25.21 -7.37 15.88
C VAL A 91 25.10 -5.91 16.27
N ALA A 92 24.48 -5.63 17.43
CA ALA A 92 24.27 -4.28 17.95
C ALA A 92 25.05 -4.07 19.25
N CYS A 93 25.91 -3.05 19.27
CA CYS A 93 26.72 -2.68 20.42
C CYS A 93 26.47 -1.23 20.82
N ALA A 94 25.77 -1.03 21.93
CA ALA A 94 25.68 0.28 22.55
C ALA A 94 27.06 0.76 23.05
N LEU A 95 27.38 2.02 22.79
CA LEU A 95 28.57 2.68 23.31
C LEU A 95 28.26 3.32 24.68
N PRO A 96 29.21 3.33 25.63
CA PRO A 96 29.02 4.14 26.83
C PRO A 96 28.95 5.62 26.45
N ALA A 97 28.15 6.41 27.17
CA ALA A 97 28.07 7.85 26.92
C ALA A 97 29.46 8.50 27.00
N GLY A 98 29.76 9.39 26.05
CA GLY A 98 31.07 10.03 25.95
C GLY A 98 32.15 9.16 25.30
N PHE A 99 31.77 8.17 24.47
CA PHE A 99 32.66 7.43 23.58
C PHE A 99 32.23 7.68 22.14
N GLU A 100 33.14 8.16 21.31
CA GLU A 100 32.87 8.57 19.93
C GLU A 100 33.65 7.70 18.92
N LEU A 101 33.05 7.44 17.76
CA LEU A 101 33.75 6.84 16.62
C LEU A 101 34.34 7.96 15.75
N PRO A 102 35.66 8.01 15.56
CA PRO A 102 36.29 9.03 14.74
C PRO A 102 36.05 8.82 13.24
N ASN A 103 35.79 7.58 12.80
CA ASN A 103 35.60 7.19 11.40
C ASN A 103 34.34 6.32 11.25
N GLU A 104 33.71 6.37 10.07
CA GLU A 104 32.63 5.46 9.67
C GLU A 104 33.22 4.23 8.97
N PRO A 105 33.14 3.02 9.56
CA PRO A 105 33.47 1.79 8.84
C PRO A 105 32.38 1.51 7.80
N GLY A 106 32.74 1.15 6.56
CA GLY A 106 31.79 1.04 5.45
C GLY A 106 30.60 0.10 5.68
N ASP A 107 30.78 -0.96 6.47
CA ASP A 107 29.75 -1.99 6.72
C ASP A 107 29.10 -1.87 8.11
N VAL A 108 29.32 -0.76 8.81
CA VAL A 108 28.81 -0.54 10.17
C VAL A 108 27.94 0.69 10.19
N GLU A 109 26.67 0.50 10.54
CA GLU A 109 25.74 1.59 10.77
C GLU A 109 26.08 2.27 12.10
N ARG A 110 26.39 3.57 12.03
CA ARG A 110 26.66 4.41 13.19
C ARG A 110 25.38 5.08 13.65
N LEU A 111 25.04 4.85 14.92
CA LEU A 111 24.01 5.60 15.63
C LEU A 111 24.68 6.53 16.65
N ASP A 112 23.91 7.49 17.18
CA ASP A 112 24.42 8.45 18.18
C ASP A 112 24.94 7.75 19.45
N ASP A 113 24.36 6.60 19.82
CA ASP A 113 24.65 5.86 21.06
C ASP A 113 25.04 4.39 20.85
N ALA A 114 25.15 3.94 19.61
CA ALA A 114 25.42 2.54 19.28
C ALA A 114 26.07 2.36 17.90
N VAL A 115 26.57 1.15 17.68
CA VAL A 115 26.95 0.64 16.35
C VAL A 115 26.16 -0.62 16.06
N ALA A 116 25.76 -0.79 14.81
CA ALA A 116 25.09 -2.00 14.34
C ALA A 116 25.70 -2.46 13.02
N LEU A 117 25.69 -3.77 12.79
CA LEU A 117 26.02 -4.35 11.49
C LEU A 117 25.22 -5.62 11.27
N THR A 118 25.01 -5.97 10.01
CA THR A 118 24.42 -7.26 9.62
C THR A 118 25.52 -8.12 9.02
N CYS A 119 25.66 -9.36 9.49
CA CYS A 119 26.63 -10.30 8.96
C CYS A 119 26.11 -11.74 8.93
N ASP A 120 26.78 -12.57 8.15
CA ASP A 120 26.60 -14.02 8.16
C ASP A 120 27.67 -14.65 9.06
N LEU A 121 27.28 -15.67 9.82
CA LEU A 121 28.13 -16.39 10.75
C LEU A 121 28.24 -17.85 10.32
N GLU A 122 29.47 -18.35 10.20
CA GLU A 122 29.74 -19.77 10.02
C GLU A 122 29.73 -20.51 11.37
N ALA A 123 29.37 -21.79 11.35
CA ALA A 123 29.28 -22.61 12.55
C ALA A 123 30.65 -22.75 13.24
N GLY A 124 30.75 -22.27 14.48
CA GLY A 124 31.95 -22.39 15.31
C GLY A 124 33.12 -21.48 14.92
N VAL A 125 32.98 -20.67 13.86
CA VAL A 125 34.02 -19.74 13.40
C VAL A 125 33.77 -18.37 14.01
N PRO A 126 34.73 -17.80 14.78
CA PRO A 126 34.53 -16.49 15.39
C PRO A 126 34.63 -15.38 14.34
N ARG A 127 33.58 -14.56 14.24
CA ARG A 127 33.60 -13.30 13.50
C ARG A 127 34.10 -12.19 14.44
N VAL A 128 35.14 -11.46 14.03
CA VAL A 128 35.77 -10.42 14.86
C VAL A 128 35.55 -9.04 14.24
N LEU A 129 34.86 -8.16 14.97
CA LEU A 129 34.72 -6.75 14.65
C LEU A 129 35.74 -5.93 15.45
N ARG A 130 36.42 -4.99 14.78
CA ARG A 130 37.38 -4.06 15.40
C ARG A 130 36.97 -2.64 15.07
N LEU A 131 36.65 -1.83 16.09
CA LEU A 131 36.23 -0.43 15.92
C LEU A 131 37.16 0.48 16.70
N THR A 132 37.63 1.56 16.08
CA THR A 132 38.38 2.59 16.80
C THR A 132 37.40 3.50 17.52
N VAL A 133 37.57 3.68 18.83
CA VAL A 133 36.68 4.50 19.67
C VAL A 133 37.51 5.44 20.53
N VAL A 134 37.06 6.68 20.71
CA VAL A 134 37.73 7.71 21.50
C VAL A 134 36.83 8.15 22.67
N PRO A 135 37.24 7.95 23.92
CA PRO A 135 36.54 8.51 25.08
C PRO A 135 36.70 10.04 25.11
N THR A 136 35.61 10.79 25.20
CA THR A 136 35.59 12.26 25.15
C THR A 136 35.26 12.91 26.50
N THR A 137 34.69 12.16 27.44
CA THR A 137 34.19 12.70 28.71
C THR A 137 34.77 11.94 29.91
N VAL A 138 35.20 12.67 30.96
CA VAL A 138 35.65 12.07 32.23
C VAL A 138 34.42 11.67 33.05
N GLY A 139 34.41 10.46 33.61
CA GLY A 139 33.33 10.01 34.45
C GLY A 139 33.20 8.49 34.51
N ARG A 140 32.13 8.02 35.17
CA ARG A 140 31.77 6.61 35.22
C ARG A 140 30.48 6.39 34.44
N PHE A 141 30.56 5.64 33.34
CA PHE A 141 29.48 5.46 32.38
C PHE A 141 28.95 4.04 32.39
N LEU A 142 27.64 3.90 32.22
CA LEU A 142 27.02 2.60 31.99
C LEU A 142 27.39 2.13 30.58
N TRP A 143 27.77 0.87 30.46
CA TRP A 143 28.01 0.21 29.19
C TRP A 143 26.96 -0.89 28.98
N PRO A 144 25.87 -0.62 28.25
CA PRO A 144 24.79 -1.58 28.05
C PRO A 144 25.29 -2.84 27.34
N PRO A 145 24.61 -4.01 27.45
CA PRO A 145 24.94 -5.22 26.69
C PRO A 145 25.15 -5.00 25.19
N THR A 146 26.11 -5.73 24.61
CA THR A 146 26.16 -5.99 23.17
C THR A 146 25.33 -7.23 22.87
N VAL A 147 24.52 -7.19 21.82
CA VAL A 147 23.63 -8.29 21.41
C VAL A 147 23.90 -8.71 19.97
N ALA A 148 23.70 -9.99 19.68
CA ALA A 148 23.70 -10.56 18.33
C ALA A 148 22.38 -11.30 18.13
N MET A 149 21.60 -10.91 17.12
CA MET A 149 20.22 -11.36 16.93
C MET A 149 20.03 -11.81 15.48
N PRO A 150 19.68 -13.09 15.22
CA PRO A 150 19.30 -13.53 13.88
C PRO A 150 17.95 -12.91 13.52
N MET A 151 17.84 -12.25 12.37
CA MET A 151 16.58 -11.59 11.94
C MET A 151 15.40 -12.57 11.84
N TYR A 152 15.67 -13.82 11.49
CA TYR A 152 14.65 -14.84 11.21
C TYR A 152 14.64 -15.98 12.26
N CYS A 153 15.42 -15.86 13.34
CA CYS A 153 15.50 -16.89 14.39
C CYS A 153 15.80 -16.26 15.76
N ALA A 154 14.89 -15.41 16.25
CA ALA A 154 15.09 -14.62 17.47
C ALA A 154 15.35 -15.46 18.74
N GLU A 155 14.97 -16.75 18.75
CA GLU A 155 15.19 -17.65 19.90
C GLU A 155 16.66 -18.05 20.10
N SER A 156 17.53 -17.83 19.11
CA SER A 156 18.97 -18.12 19.17
C SER A 156 19.82 -16.86 19.44
N ASP A 157 19.22 -15.80 19.97
CA ASP A 157 19.93 -14.56 20.30
C ASP A 157 21.04 -14.77 21.34
N GLY A 158 22.02 -13.86 21.29
CA GLY A 158 23.21 -13.92 22.11
C GLY A 158 23.60 -12.54 22.60
N GLY A 159 24.35 -12.48 23.69
CA GLY A 159 24.81 -11.19 24.18
C GLY A 159 25.83 -11.25 25.30
N THR A 160 26.36 -10.08 25.61
CA THR A 160 27.28 -9.85 26.73
C THR A 160 26.54 -9.30 27.94
N ALA A 161 27.12 -9.41 29.13
CA ALA A 161 26.63 -8.65 30.27
C ALA A 161 26.90 -7.15 30.08
N GLY A 162 26.00 -6.31 30.61
CA GLY A 162 26.26 -4.90 30.80
C GLY A 162 27.34 -4.66 31.86
N GLY A 163 27.93 -3.47 31.87
CA GLY A 163 28.99 -3.13 32.80
C GLY A 163 29.10 -1.63 33.08
N TRP A 164 30.13 -1.26 33.84
CA TRP A 164 30.51 0.13 34.04
C TRP A 164 31.91 0.36 33.49
N VAL A 165 32.12 1.50 32.86
CA VAL A 165 33.43 1.94 32.37
C VAL A 165 33.80 3.24 33.08
N GLU A 166 34.99 3.29 33.66
CA GLU A 166 35.54 4.48 34.30
C GLU A 166 36.55 5.16 33.37
N VAL A 167 36.29 6.42 33.06
CA VAL A 167 37.13 7.28 32.23
C VAL A 167 37.75 8.37 33.10
N VAL A 168 39.07 8.42 33.16
CA VAL A 168 39.86 9.39 33.93
C VAL A 168 40.41 10.50 33.03
N ALA A 169 40.82 11.61 33.64
CA ALA A 169 41.49 12.69 32.91
C ALA A 169 42.82 12.21 32.30
N ALA A 170 43.15 12.69 31.11
CA ALA A 170 44.43 12.40 30.48
C ALA A 170 45.60 12.94 31.34
N PRO A 171 46.70 12.18 31.50
CA PRO A 171 47.92 12.68 32.13
C PRO A 171 48.44 13.95 31.42
N GLU A 172 49.03 14.90 32.16
CA GLU A 172 49.64 16.09 31.58
C GLU A 172 50.69 15.70 30.51
N GLY A 173 50.52 16.17 29.27
CA GLY A 173 51.40 15.87 28.14
C GLY A 173 50.84 14.91 27.07
N PHE A 174 49.64 14.35 27.27
CA PHE A 174 49.00 13.40 26.34
C PHE A 174 48.15 14.06 25.22
N GLY A 175 48.56 15.24 24.74
CA GLY A 175 47.86 15.97 23.68
C GLY A 175 48.34 15.58 22.28
N ARG A 176 47.93 14.43 21.76
CA ARG A 176 47.99 14.19 20.30
C ARG A 176 46.76 14.81 19.65
N SER A 177 46.93 15.52 18.54
CA SER A 177 45.79 16.12 17.83
C SER A 177 44.97 15.01 17.18
N PHE A 178 43.64 15.17 17.12
CA PHE A 178 42.71 14.22 16.52
C PHE A 178 43.07 13.89 15.05
N ALA A 179 43.78 14.79 14.36
CA ALA A 179 44.23 14.64 12.98
C ALA A 179 45.47 13.74 12.81
N GLU A 180 46.20 13.38 13.88
CA GLU A 180 47.39 12.51 13.81
C GLU A 180 47.07 11.02 14.01
N LEU A 181 45.79 10.68 14.18
CA LEU A 181 45.31 9.32 14.32
C LEU A 181 45.09 8.72 12.93
N LEU A 182 46.15 8.11 12.38
CA LEU A 182 46.08 7.38 11.10
C LEU A 182 44.97 6.31 11.14
N PRO A 183 44.24 6.10 10.02
CA PRO A 183 43.20 5.09 9.94
C PRO A 183 43.83 3.71 10.13
N ILE A 184 43.34 2.96 11.13
CA ILE A 184 43.51 1.51 11.15
C ILE A 184 42.47 1.00 10.14
N GLU A 185 42.91 0.71 8.92
CA GLU A 185 42.09 0.01 7.93
C GLU A 185 41.57 -1.29 8.54
N ALA A 186 40.28 -1.56 8.34
CA ALA A 186 39.72 -2.87 8.65
C ALA A 186 40.42 -3.89 7.74
N ALA A 187 41.38 -4.63 8.28
CA ALA A 187 42.08 -5.67 7.54
C ALA A 187 41.12 -6.85 7.29
N PHE A 188 40.60 -6.95 6.07
CA PHE A 188 39.98 -8.15 5.54
C PHE A 188 41.07 -9.05 4.92
N GLU A 189 40.94 -10.37 5.07
CA GLU A 189 41.79 -11.36 4.41
C GLU A 189 41.68 -11.26 2.87
N PRO A 190 42.69 -11.73 2.10
CA PRO A 190 42.88 -11.33 0.70
C PRO A 190 41.83 -11.91 -0.24
N GLU A 191 41.29 -11.05 -1.11
CA GLU A 191 40.55 -11.42 -2.32
C GLU A 191 41.36 -12.43 -3.15
N GLU A 192 40.71 -13.51 -3.58
CA GLU A 192 41.17 -14.24 -4.76
C GLU A 192 41.37 -13.23 -5.90
N ALA A 193 42.44 -13.37 -6.68
CA ALA A 193 42.68 -12.46 -7.80
C ALA A 193 41.40 -12.38 -8.64
N PRO A 194 40.83 -11.18 -8.87
CA PRO A 194 39.53 -11.03 -9.49
C PRO A 194 39.51 -11.78 -10.82
N PHE A 195 38.41 -12.45 -11.09
CA PHE A 195 38.21 -13.13 -12.36
C PHE A 195 38.54 -12.13 -13.49
N PRO A 196 39.16 -12.53 -14.62
CA PRO A 196 39.49 -11.59 -15.69
C PRO A 196 38.31 -10.74 -16.16
N LEU A 197 37.08 -11.23 -15.97
CA LEU A 197 35.84 -10.51 -16.17
C LEU A 197 35.56 -9.46 -15.09
N GLU A 198 35.74 -9.75 -13.81
CA GLU A 198 35.54 -8.80 -12.70
C GLU A 198 36.50 -7.61 -12.80
N ALA A 199 37.78 -7.87 -13.07
CA ALA A 199 38.77 -6.82 -13.33
C ALA A 199 38.42 -6.00 -14.58
N TRP A 200 37.79 -6.61 -15.59
CA TRP A 200 37.29 -5.91 -16.77
C TRP A 200 36.08 -5.04 -16.44
N LEU A 201 35.13 -5.54 -15.64
CA LEU A 201 33.92 -4.83 -15.23
C LEU A 201 34.24 -3.63 -14.34
N GLU A 202 35.21 -3.77 -13.44
CA GLU A 202 35.66 -2.67 -12.59
C GLU A 202 36.22 -1.52 -13.43
N VAL A 203 37.15 -1.82 -14.35
CA VAL A 203 37.70 -0.82 -15.28
C VAL A 203 36.60 -0.24 -16.19
N PHE A 204 35.65 -1.07 -16.61
CA PHE A 204 34.50 -0.60 -17.39
C PHE A 204 33.61 0.33 -16.58
N ARG A 205 33.26 -0.01 -15.34
CA ARG A 205 32.42 0.81 -14.44
C ARG A 205 33.08 2.16 -14.16
N ASP A 206 34.35 2.14 -13.77
CA ASP A 206 35.09 3.34 -13.42
C ASP A 206 35.14 4.32 -14.61
N ALA A 207 35.21 3.82 -15.85
CA ALA A 207 35.15 4.65 -17.05
C ALA A 207 33.82 5.40 -17.26
N PHE A 208 32.75 5.06 -16.52
CA PHE A 208 31.41 5.65 -16.65
C PHE A 208 30.95 6.45 -15.42
N GLU A 209 31.57 6.29 -14.25
CA GLU A 209 31.24 7.03 -13.01
C GLU A 209 31.95 8.40 -12.95
N GLU A 210 31.19 9.48 -12.76
CA GLU A 210 31.71 10.87 -12.77
C GLU A 210 32.68 11.18 -11.61
N ASP A 211 32.53 10.48 -10.47
CA ASP A 211 33.33 10.71 -9.26
C ASP A 211 34.59 9.83 -9.17
N ARG A 212 34.78 8.89 -10.11
CA ARG A 212 35.83 7.86 -10.09
C ARG A 212 36.46 7.63 -11.46
N GLU A 213 36.62 8.69 -12.26
CA GLU A 213 37.23 8.54 -13.57
C GLU A 213 38.65 7.93 -13.46
N PRO A 214 38.90 6.77 -14.10
CA PRO A 214 40.20 6.14 -14.07
C PRO A 214 41.19 7.05 -14.77
N THR A 215 42.40 7.16 -14.22
CA THR A 215 43.43 8.00 -14.84
C THR A 215 43.76 7.47 -16.23
N SER A 216 44.11 8.39 -17.14
CA SER A 216 44.57 8.05 -18.49
C SER A 216 45.68 7.01 -18.50
N GLU A 217 46.56 7.05 -17.49
CA GLU A 217 47.66 6.12 -17.28
C GLU A 217 47.18 4.74 -16.86
N ALA A 218 46.28 4.63 -15.87
CA ALA A 218 45.75 3.35 -15.41
C ALA A 218 45.01 2.60 -16.54
N LEU A 219 44.26 3.34 -17.35
CA LEU A 219 43.49 2.76 -18.43
C LEU A 219 44.34 2.41 -19.67
N ALA A 220 45.37 3.22 -19.97
CA ALA A 220 46.37 2.90 -20.99
C ALA A 220 47.22 1.68 -20.61
N GLU A 221 47.58 1.55 -19.33
CA GLU A 221 48.30 0.40 -18.77
C GLU A 221 47.46 -0.86 -18.91
N TRP A 222 46.20 -0.82 -18.46
CA TRP A 222 45.29 -1.97 -18.53
C TRP A 222 44.96 -2.41 -19.97
N LEU A 223 44.75 -1.45 -20.89
CA LEU A 223 44.52 -1.75 -22.31
C LEU A 223 45.77 -2.31 -23.02
N GLY A 224 46.95 -2.25 -22.39
CA GLY A 224 48.23 -2.60 -22.99
C GLY A 224 48.63 -1.64 -24.12
N ARG A 225 48.21 -0.38 -24.01
CA ARG A 225 48.46 0.70 -24.98
C ARG A 225 49.14 1.89 -24.31
N ALA A 226 50.31 1.65 -23.73
CA ALA A 226 51.17 2.72 -23.25
C ALA A 226 51.60 3.60 -24.45
N GLY A 227 51.03 4.81 -24.56
CA GLY A 227 51.51 5.86 -25.48
C GLY A 227 50.54 6.37 -26.56
N ASP A 228 49.27 5.95 -26.60
CA ASP A 228 48.27 6.65 -27.42
C ASP A 228 47.85 7.94 -26.67
N GLU A 229 47.97 9.12 -27.31
CA GLU A 229 47.50 10.40 -26.74
C GLU A 229 45.97 10.44 -26.75
N TRP A 230 45.36 9.90 -25.70
CA TRP A 230 43.96 10.17 -25.38
C TRP A 230 43.83 11.65 -25.02
N THR A 231 42.92 12.38 -25.65
CA THR A 231 42.69 13.79 -25.31
C THR A 231 41.74 13.87 -24.14
N TRP A 232 42.28 14.25 -22.97
CA TRP A 232 41.50 14.52 -21.75
C TRP A 232 41.25 16.03 -21.65
N GLY A 233 39.98 16.42 -21.55
CA GLY A 233 39.57 17.77 -21.19
C GLY A 233 39.65 18.02 -19.68
N GLU A 234 39.28 19.22 -19.26
CA GLU A 234 39.29 19.66 -17.85
C GLU A 234 38.31 18.88 -16.95
N TYR A 235 37.41 18.10 -17.57
CA TYR A 235 36.39 17.27 -16.93
C TYR A 235 36.43 15.80 -17.41
N GLY A 236 37.61 15.30 -17.80
CA GLY A 236 37.77 13.90 -18.21
C GLY A 236 38.02 13.66 -19.70
N PRO A 237 37.97 12.41 -20.19
CA PRO A 237 38.26 12.07 -21.58
C PRO A 237 37.23 12.72 -22.50
N GLN A 238 37.69 13.32 -23.61
CA GLN A 238 36.79 13.87 -24.64
C GLN A 238 35.85 12.77 -25.17
N GLU A 239 34.68 13.16 -25.68
CA GLU A 239 33.61 12.24 -26.12
C GLU A 239 34.10 11.16 -27.11
N GLU A 240 34.92 11.58 -28.08
CA GLU A 240 35.54 10.68 -29.06
C GLU A 240 36.51 9.67 -28.40
N SER A 241 37.21 10.09 -27.34
CA SER A 241 38.06 9.22 -26.53
C SER A 241 37.22 8.22 -25.71
N ARG A 242 36.09 8.63 -25.11
CA ARG A 242 35.20 7.69 -24.39
C ARG A 242 34.62 6.61 -25.31
N ALA A 243 34.15 6.98 -26.51
CA ALA A 243 33.63 6.02 -27.49
C ALA A 243 34.72 5.04 -28.00
N GLN A 244 35.94 5.52 -28.21
CA GLN A 244 37.10 4.67 -28.55
C GLN A 244 37.47 3.74 -27.39
N LEU A 245 37.41 4.22 -26.16
CA LEU A 245 37.70 3.47 -24.94
C LEU A 245 36.70 2.33 -24.72
N VAL A 246 35.39 2.58 -24.89
CA VAL A 246 34.35 1.54 -24.92
C VAL A 246 34.64 0.50 -26.01
N THR A 247 35.03 0.94 -27.21
CA THR A 247 35.37 0.03 -28.32
C THR A 247 36.62 -0.82 -28.02
N LEU A 248 37.58 -0.30 -27.24
CA LEU A 248 38.78 -1.04 -26.85
C LEU A 248 38.54 -1.98 -25.67
N LEU A 249 37.82 -1.54 -24.63
CA LEU A 249 37.34 -2.39 -23.54
C LEU A 249 36.60 -3.59 -24.13
N TRP A 250 35.74 -3.34 -25.11
CA TRP A 250 35.03 -4.37 -25.85
C TRP A 250 35.93 -5.39 -26.56
N ARG A 251 36.98 -4.95 -27.26
CA ARG A 251 37.94 -5.87 -27.93
C ARG A 251 38.77 -6.70 -26.95
N LYS A 252 38.78 -6.30 -25.68
CA LYS A 252 39.49 -6.93 -24.57
C LYS A 252 38.55 -7.76 -23.68
N LEU A 253 37.27 -7.86 -24.03
CA LEU A 253 36.34 -8.77 -23.37
C LEU A 253 36.96 -10.18 -23.37
N PRO A 254 37.27 -10.75 -22.19
CA PRO A 254 37.94 -12.05 -22.13
C PRO A 254 37.05 -13.13 -22.78
N ASP A 255 37.67 -14.12 -23.44
CA ASP A 255 36.95 -15.32 -23.89
C ASP A 255 36.29 -15.95 -22.66
N TRP A 256 34.95 -15.96 -22.62
CA TRP A 256 34.16 -16.46 -21.50
C TRP A 256 34.24 -17.98 -21.46
N ASP A 257 35.32 -18.51 -20.89
CA ASP A 257 35.50 -19.95 -20.79
C ASP A 257 34.56 -20.51 -19.69
N ALA A 258 33.49 -21.14 -20.16
CA ALA A 258 32.61 -22.15 -19.55
C ALA A 258 31.41 -21.75 -18.64
N ASP A 259 31.37 -20.59 -17.96
CA ASP A 259 30.20 -20.26 -17.10
C ASP A 259 29.45 -19.00 -17.54
N SER A 260 28.53 -19.18 -18.49
CA SER A 260 27.65 -18.11 -19.00
C SER A 260 26.79 -17.46 -17.90
N SER A 261 26.60 -18.10 -16.75
CA SER A 261 25.78 -17.60 -15.64
C SER A 261 26.51 -16.51 -14.87
N ARG A 262 27.77 -16.74 -14.51
CA ARG A 262 28.61 -15.73 -13.87
C ARG A 262 28.80 -14.51 -14.76
N ALA A 263 28.97 -14.73 -16.07
CA ALA A 263 29.01 -13.62 -17.01
C ALA A 263 27.68 -12.84 -17.02
N LEU A 264 26.54 -13.54 -17.08
CA LEU A 264 25.24 -12.89 -17.09
C LEU A 264 24.96 -12.05 -15.82
N GLU A 265 25.31 -12.59 -14.64
CA GLU A 265 25.21 -11.88 -13.36
C GLU A 265 26.03 -10.59 -13.37
N ALA A 266 27.31 -10.69 -13.73
CA ALA A 266 28.22 -9.57 -13.91
C ALA A 266 27.69 -8.46 -14.84
N PHE A 267 27.14 -8.85 -16.00
CA PHE A 267 26.60 -7.90 -16.97
C PHE A 267 25.29 -7.27 -16.50
N THR A 268 24.45 -8.02 -15.78
CA THR A 268 23.19 -7.51 -15.21
C THR A 268 23.47 -6.48 -14.12
N ASP A 269 24.42 -6.77 -13.22
CA ASP A 269 24.89 -5.82 -12.20
C ASP A 269 25.44 -4.54 -12.81
N LEU A 270 26.21 -4.66 -13.90
CA LEU A 270 26.73 -3.50 -14.61
C LEU A 270 25.60 -2.67 -15.24
N LEU A 271 24.61 -3.30 -15.89
CA LEU A 271 23.45 -2.61 -16.45
C LEU A 271 22.64 -1.88 -15.39
N TRP A 272 22.52 -2.45 -14.18
CA TRP A 272 21.84 -1.81 -13.05
C TRP A 272 22.57 -0.56 -12.54
N ARG A 273 23.91 -0.56 -12.60
CA ARG A 273 24.75 0.56 -12.13
C ARG A 273 24.90 1.69 -13.14
N ILE A 274 24.77 1.41 -14.44
CA ILE A 274 24.86 2.43 -15.48
C ILE A 274 23.49 3.10 -15.61
N GLU A 275 23.31 4.27 -14.95
CA GLU A 275 22.11 5.08 -15.11
C GLU A 275 21.85 5.38 -16.60
N GLU A 276 20.59 5.22 -17.04
CA GLU A 276 20.18 5.77 -18.33
C GLU A 276 20.46 7.29 -18.29
N PRO A 277 21.12 7.85 -19.32
CA PRO A 277 21.31 9.29 -19.36
C PRO A 277 19.93 9.93 -19.27
N ALA A 278 19.71 10.72 -18.20
CA ALA A 278 18.51 11.54 -18.08
C ALA A 278 18.27 12.19 -19.43
N THR A 279 17.03 12.07 -19.94
CA THR A 279 16.59 12.61 -21.24
C THR A 279 16.58 14.14 -21.24
N ASP A 280 17.66 14.76 -20.77
CA ASP A 280 17.89 16.19 -20.80
C ASP A 280 18.57 16.50 -22.15
N PRO A 281 17.83 17.11 -23.10
CA PRO A 281 18.35 17.47 -24.41
C PRO A 281 19.48 18.51 -24.35
N SER A 282 19.83 19.04 -23.18
CA SER A 282 20.96 19.95 -23.00
C SER A 282 22.34 19.28 -22.98
N TRP A 283 22.41 17.94 -22.98
CA TRP A 283 23.69 17.18 -22.97
C TRP A 283 23.85 16.28 -24.20
N PRO A 284 23.90 16.83 -25.43
CA PRO A 284 24.12 16.04 -26.65
C PRO A 284 25.44 15.25 -26.62
N GLU A 285 26.39 15.65 -25.78
CA GLU A 285 27.72 15.02 -25.57
C GLU A 285 27.65 13.66 -24.84
N ARG A 286 26.45 13.20 -24.43
CA ARG A 286 26.22 11.88 -23.79
C ARG A 286 25.58 10.86 -24.74
N ALA A 287 25.45 11.16 -26.03
CA ALA A 287 24.77 10.30 -27.02
C ALA A 287 25.42 8.90 -27.18
N TRP A 288 26.75 8.80 -27.03
CA TRP A 288 27.50 7.55 -27.10
C TRP A 288 27.16 6.57 -25.97
N ARG A 289 26.70 7.05 -24.78
CA ARG A 289 26.24 6.18 -23.69
C ARG A 289 25.05 5.33 -24.14
N GLY A 290 24.17 5.88 -24.98
CA GLY A 290 23.07 5.14 -25.58
C GLY A 290 23.55 4.00 -26.48
N GLU A 291 24.54 4.24 -27.35
CA GLU A 291 25.09 3.18 -28.23
C GLU A 291 25.82 2.09 -27.43
N ALA A 292 26.57 2.47 -26.40
CA ALA A 292 27.23 1.52 -25.50
C ALA A 292 26.23 0.66 -24.72
N LEU A 293 25.21 1.30 -24.14
CA LEU A 293 24.13 0.63 -23.41
C LEU A 293 23.34 -0.32 -24.33
N ASP A 294 23.05 0.10 -25.56
CA ASP A 294 22.37 -0.74 -26.57
C ASP A 294 23.16 -2.01 -26.89
N ARG A 295 24.48 -1.89 -27.00
CA ARG A 295 25.37 -3.04 -27.24
C ARG A 295 25.47 -3.95 -26.02
N LEU A 296 25.56 -3.40 -24.80
CA LEU A 296 25.55 -4.18 -23.56
C LEU A 296 24.23 -4.96 -23.41
N ARG A 297 23.09 -4.32 -23.70
CA ARG A 297 21.77 -4.95 -23.72
C ARG A 297 21.68 -6.07 -24.76
N ALA A 298 22.29 -5.90 -25.94
CA ALA A 298 22.36 -6.94 -26.96
C ALA A 298 23.21 -8.15 -26.52
N LEU A 299 24.37 -7.95 -25.89
CA LEU A 299 25.15 -9.05 -25.31
C LEU A 299 24.41 -9.77 -24.22
N THR A 300 23.78 -9.02 -23.32
CA THR A 300 23.03 -9.59 -22.19
C THR A 300 21.95 -10.52 -22.73
N LEU A 301 21.30 -10.15 -23.84
CA LEU A 301 20.34 -11.00 -24.54
C LEU A 301 20.99 -12.25 -25.18
N GLU A 302 22.17 -12.12 -25.79
CA GLU A 302 22.92 -13.27 -26.33
C GLU A 302 23.35 -14.24 -25.23
N LEU A 303 23.89 -13.72 -24.13
CA LEU A 303 24.28 -14.47 -22.94
C LEU A 303 23.08 -15.17 -22.28
N ALA A 304 21.97 -14.46 -22.09
CA ALA A 304 20.73 -15.05 -21.58
C ALA A 304 20.25 -16.19 -22.50
N THR A 305 20.34 -15.99 -23.82
CA THR A 305 20.00 -17.02 -24.81
C THR A 305 20.88 -18.27 -24.68
N GLU A 306 22.19 -18.09 -24.49
CA GLU A 306 23.13 -19.20 -24.33
C GLU A 306 23.00 -19.88 -22.97
N ALA A 307 22.85 -19.11 -21.90
CA ALA A 307 22.59 -19.61 -20.55
C ALA A 307 21.34 -20.51 -20.54
N LEU A 308 20.25 -20.10 -21.20
CA LEU A 308 19.05 -20.91 -21.36
C LEU A 308 19.26 -22.20 -22.15
N ARG A 309 20.18 -22.24 -23.14
CA ARG A 309 20.50 -23.48 -23.86
C ARG A 309 21.22 -24.48 -22.97
N SER A 310 22.03 -23.99 -22.03
CA SER A 310 22.80 -24.81 -21.10
C SER A 310 22.03 -25.15 -19.81
N ALA A 311 20.98 -24.42 -19.48
CA ALA A 311 20.08 -24.74 -18.39
C ALA A 311 19.30 -26.01 -18.73
N SER A 312 19.77 -27.16 -18.22
CA SER A 312 18.96 -28.37 -18.17
C SER A 312 17.68 -28.08 -17.37
N SER A 313 16.58 -28.76 -17.69
CA SER A 313 15.26 -28.60 -17.05
C SER A 313 15.21 -29.08 -15.58
N THR A 314 16.25 -28.81 -14.79
CA THR A 314 16.33 -29.23 -13.40
C THR A 314 15.47 -28.29 -12.55
N THR A 315 14.50 -28.88 -11.86
CA THR A 315 13.65 -28.19 -10.87
C THR A 315 14.35 -28.11 -9.51
N ASP A 316 15.68 -28.14 -9.48
CA ASP A 316 16.44 -27.93 -8.26
C ASP A 316 16.55 -26.44 -7.95
N GLU A 317 16.79 -26.12 -6.69
CA GLU A 317 16.86 -24.74 -6.18
C GLU A 317 17.86 -23.89 -6.97
N HIS A 318 19.05 -24.45 -7.26
CA HIS A 318 20.08 -23.82 -8.07
C HIS A 318 19.63 -23.58 -9.53
N GLY A 319 18.81 -24.47 -10.09
CA GLY A 319 18.21 -24.29 -11.42
C GLY A 319 17.22 -23.15 -11.46
N CYS A 320 16.37 -23.02 -10.43
CA CYS A 320 15.42 -21.91 -10.31
C CYS A 320 16.15 -20.56 -10.07
N GLU A 321 17.16 -20.49 -9.20
CA GLU A 321 17.99 -19.28 -9.01
C GLU A 321 18.63 -18.81 -10.32
N ARG A 322 19.19 -19.74 -11.10
CA ARG A 322 19.78 -19.43 -12.40
C ARG A 322 18.74 -18.89 -13.40
N LEU A 323 17.53 -19.42 -13.37
CA LEU A 323 16.43 -18.94 -14.23
C LEU A 323 15.93 -17.56 -13.79
N GLU A 324 15.96 -17.25 -12.50
CA GLU A 324 15.65 -15.92 -11.97
C GLU A 324 16.69 -14.89 -12.43
N GLN A 325 17.99 -15.21 -12.34
CA GLN A 325 19.07 -14.36 -12.87
C GLN A 325 18.89 -14.09 -14.38
N ILE A 326 18.48 -15.11 -15.15
CA ILE A 326 18.20 -14.94 -16.58
C ILE A 326 17.02 -13.98 -16.81
N ALA A 327 15.98 -14.04 -15.97
CA ALA A 327 14.84 -13.13 -16.08
C ALA A 327 15.26 -11.68 -15.81
N LEU A 328 16.00 -11.43 -14.73
CA LEU A 328 16.54 -10.11 -14.39
C LEU A 328 17.34 -9.51 -15.56
N ALA A 329 18.18 -10.33 -16.19
CA ALA A 329 18.92 -9.93 -17.37
C ALA A 329 18.01 -9.56 -18.57
N LEU A 330 16.95 -10.33 -18.80
CA LEU A 330 15.98 -10.07 -19.88
C LEU A 330 15.14 -8.80 -19.65
N GLU A 331 14.90 -8.42 -18.39
CA GLU A 331 14.20 -7.17 -18.04
C GLU A 331 14.98 -5.94 -18.54
N GLN A 332 16.30 -5.99 -18.45
CA GLN A 332 17.19 -4.90 -18.86
C GLN A 332 17.38 -4.79 -20.39
N CYS A 333 17.00 -5.82 -21.16
CA CYS A 333 17.16 -5.85 -22.61
C CYS A 333 16.08 -5.04 -23.35
N LYS A 334 16.45 -4.44 -24.50
CA LYS A 334 15.48 -3.74 -25.35
C LYS A 334 14.39 -4.66 -25.89
N ALA A 335 13.16 -4.14 -25.96
CA ALA A 335 12.05 -4.80 -26.63
C ALA A 335 12.38 -5.11 -28.10
N GLY A 336 11.93 -6.28 -28.57
CA GLY A 336 12.13 -6.75 -29.94
C GLY A 336 11.93 -8.26 -30.06
N ALA A 337 11.76 -8.74 -31.29
CA ALA A 337 11.42 -10.15 -31.56
C ALA A 337 12.41 -11.16 -30.95
N GLN A 338 13.71 -10.85 -30.92
CA GLN A 338 14.71 -11.74 -30.32
C GLN A 338 14.53 -11.83 -28.79
N ARG A 339 14.22 -10.71 -28.12
CA ARG A 339 13.92 -10.70 -26.68
C ARG A 339 12.68 -11.52 -26.40
N GLU A 340 11.60 -11.30 -27.14
CA GLU A 340 10.33 -12.03 -26.98
C GLU A 340 10.50 -13.55 -27.16
N ALA A 341 11.20 -13.97 -28.22
CA ALA A 341 11.50 -15.39 -28.45
C ALA A 341 12.37 -16.00 -27.33
N THR A 342 13.24 -15.21 -26.71
CA THR A 342 14.08 -15.64 -25.59
C THR A 342 13.26 -15.77 -24.30
N ILE A 343 12.35 -14.83 -24.03
CA ILE A 343 11.38 -14.92 -22.92
C ILE A 343 10.51 -16.16 -23.06
N ALA A 344 10.02 -16.46 -24.27
CA ALA A 344 9.22 -17.67 -24.52
C ALA A 344 9.99 -18.96 -24.20
N ARG A 345 11.30 -19.00 -24.47
CA ARG A 345 12.17 -20.14 -24.10
C ARG A 345 12.42 -20.19 -22.60
N TRP A 346 12.68 -19.05 -21.98
CA TRP A 346 12.83 -18.93 -20.53
C TRP A 346 11.58 -19.46 -19.81
N TRP A 347 10.38 -19.06 -20.24
CA TRP A 347 9.13 -19.58 -19.68
C TRP A 347 9.04 -21.10 -19.75
N ARG A 348 9.38 -21.72 -20.88
CA ARG A 348 9.34 -23.19 -21.02
C ARG A 348 10.29 -23.90 -20.04
N ALA A 349 11.40 -23.27 -19.68
CA ALA A 349 12.35 -23.78 -18.69
C ALA A 349 11.90 -23.50 -17.25
N ALA A 350 11.31 -22.33 -16.99
CA ALA A 350 11.00 -21.82 -15.66
C ALA A 350 9.58 -22.07 -15.17
N ARG A 351 8.63 -22.46 -16.03
CA ARG A 351 7.18 -22.55 -15.71
C ARG A 351 6.79 -23.38 -14.49
N ASP A 352 7.68 -24.27 -14.03
CA ASP A 352 7.46 -25.12 -12.86
C ASP A 352 8.13 -24.55 -11.57
N CYS A 353 8.87 -23.44 -11.67
CA CYS A 353 9.33 -22.63 -10.53
C CYS A 353 8.20 -21.69 -10.06
N GLU A 354 8.14 -21.40 -8.77
CA GLU A 354 7.06 -20.62 -8.13
C GLU A 354 7.00 -19.16 -8.63
N PHE A 355 8.16 -18.53 -8.88
CA PHE A 355 8.26 -17.13 -9.31
C PHE A 355 7.91 -16.89 -10.79
N ALA A 356 7.89 -17.94 -11.62
CA ALA A 356 7.95 -17.78 -13.07
C ALA A 356 6.70 -17.14 -13.68
N ALA A 357 5.54 -17.31 -13.06
CA ALA A 357 4.28 -16.72 -13.53
C ALA A 357 4.32 -15.19 -13.45
N SER A 358 4.55 -14.67 -12.25
CA SER A 358 4.67 -13.23 -11.99
C SER A 358 5.80 -12.62 -12.83
N THR A 359 6.98 -13.24 -12.87
CA THR A 359 8.11 -12.74 -13.66
C THR A 359 7.85 -12.74 -15.17
N LEU A 360 7.09 -13.70 -15.72
CA LEU A 360 6.69 -13.64 -17.13
C LEU A 360 5.86 -12.39 -17.42
N LEU A 361 4.97 -12.01 -16.52
CA LEU A 361 4.11 -10.84 -16.67
C LEU A 361 4.89 -9.53 -16.58
N ASP A 362 5.91 -9.47 -15.73
CA ASP A 362 6.82 -8.32 -15.61
C ASP A 362 7.67 -8.15 -16.88
N LEU A 363 8.15 -9.26 -17.44
CA LEU A 363 8.93 -9.26 -18.68
C LEU A 363 8.13 -8.84 -19.91
N VAL A 364 6.80 -8.92 -19.86
CA VAL A 364 5.87 -8.66 -20.98
C VAL A 364 4.89 -7.54 -20.63
N PRO A 365 5.34 -6.27 -20.61
CA PRO A 365 4.51 -5.14 -20.20
C PRO A 365 3.40 -4.80 -21.21
N THR A 366 3.51 -5.26 -22.46
CA THR A 366 2.58 -5.01 -23.56
C THR A 366 2.31 -6.29 -24.34
N ALA A 367 1.18 -6.35 -25.05
CA ALA A 367 0.81 -7.50 -25.88
C ALA A 367 1.94 -7.85 -26.87
N PRO A 368 2.47 -9.10 -26.86
CA PRO A 368 3.62 -9.48 -27.67
C PRO A 368 3.25 -9.74 -29.13
N GLU A 369 4.18 -9.44 -30.05
CA GLU A 369 4.01 -9.74 -31.47
C GLU A 369 4.44 -11.19 -31.80
N ASP A 370 5.46 -11.69 -31.09
CA ASP A 370 6.02 -13.02 -31.27
C ASP A 370 5.00 -14.14 -30.97
N PRO A 371 4.80 -15.08 -31.91
CA PRO A 371 3.82 -16.16 -31.73
C PRO A 371 4.22 -17.18 -30.66
N GLU A 372 5.51 -17.37 -30.37
CA GLU A 372 5.94 -18.29 -29.32
C GLU A 372 5.66 -17.70 -27.93
N LEU A 373 5.85 -16.39 -27.76
CA LEU A 373 5.52 -15.71 -26.51
C LEU A 373 4.00 -15.61 -26.29
N ARG A 374 3.21 -15.39 -27.35
CA ARG A 374 1.73 -15.51 -27.26
C ARG A 374 1.27 -16.90 -26.85
N ALA A 375 1.92 -17.95 -27.36
CA ALA A 375 1.65 -19.32 -26.94
C ALA A 375 2.03 -19.55 -25.46
N ALA A 376 3.13 -18.96 -24.99
CA ALA A 376 3.53 -18.99 -23.58
C ALA A 376 2.50 -18.29 -22.68
N LEU A 377 2.01 -17.11 -23.05
CA LEU A 377 0.94 -16.42 -22.31
C LEU A 377 -0.37 -17.23 -22.32
N SER A 378 -0.71 -17.88 -23.44
CA SER A 378 -1.90 -18.75 -23.50
C SER A 378 -1.76 -19.96 -22.57
N GLU A 379 -0.56 -20.52 -22.44
CA GLU A 379 -0.26 -21.57 -21.46
C GLU A 379 -0.36 -21.03 -20.02
N LEU A 380 0.20 -19.85 -19.75
CA LEU A 380 0.14 -19.18 -18.45
C LEU A 380 -1.32 -18.99 -18.02
N ALA A 381 -2.19 -18.49 -18.91
CA ALA A 381 -3.62 -18.26 -18.64
C ALA A 381 -4.38 -19.53 -18.21
N VAL A 382 -3.87 -20.73 -18.52
CA VAL A 382 -4.47 -22.00 -18.07
C VAL A 382 -4.02 -22.37 -16.65
N ARG A 383 -2.85 -21.89 -16.23
CA ARG A 383 -2.17 -22.27 -14.99
C ARG A 383 -2.52 -21.34 -13.83
N VAL A 384 -2.60 -20.04 -14.08
CA VAL A 384 -2.78 -19.00 -13.03
C VAL A 384 -4.25 -18.64 -12.78
N ASP A 385 -4.51 -18.03 -11.63
CA ASP A 385 -5.78 -17.40 -11.26
C ASP A 385 -5.57 -15.93 -10.85
N GLY A 386 -6.67 -15.25 -10.58
CA GLY A 386 -6.67 -13.93 -9.97
C GLY A 386 -5.99 -12.84 -10.79
N TRP A 387 -5.23 -11.97 -10.13
CA TRP A 387 -4.56 -10.84 -10.78
C TRP A 387 -3.63 -11.29 -11.92
N GLU A 388 -2.92 -12.41 -11.77
CA GLU A 388 -2.02 -12.95 -12.81
C GLU A 388 -2.82 -13.37 -14.04
N PHE A 389 -3.99 -13.98 -13.83
CA PHE A 389 -4.90 -14.33 -14.91
C PHE A 389 -5.44 -13.09 -15.62
N GLN A 390 -5.91 -12.09 -14.88
CA GLN A 390 -6.40 -10.83 -15.44
C GLN A 390 -5.31 -10.12 -16.27
N ARG A 391 -4.08 -10.05 -15.73
CA ARG A 391 -2.96 -9.44 -16.44
C ARG A 391 -2.59 -10.22 -17.70
N THR A 392 -2.57 -11.56 -17.62
CA THR A 392 -2.37 -12.41 -18.79
C THR A 392 -3.46 -12.16 -19.84
N TRP A 393 -4.72 -12.07 -19.42
CA TRP A 393 -5.86 -11.83 -20.29
C TRP A 393 -5.74 -10.52 -21.07
N GLU A 394 -5.26 -9.45 -20.44
CA GLU A 394 -5.01 -8.14 -21.07
C GLU A 394 -3.94 -8.21 -22.17
N LEU A 395 -2.92 -9.05 -21.98
CA LEU A 395 -1.80 -9.23 -22.93
C LEU A 395 -2.14 -10.14 -24.12
N LEU A 396 -3.18 -10.97 -24.02
CA LEU A 396 -3.63 -11.84 -25.11
C LEU A 396 -4.40 -11.06 -26.18
N ASP A 397 -4.16 -11.41 -27.45
CA ASP A 397 -5.00 -10.95 -28.56
C ASP A 397 -6.37 -11.68 -28.60
N ASP A 398 -7.28 -11.17 -29.42
CA ASP A 398 -8.65 -11.70 -29.49
C ASP A 398 -8.73 -13.15 -29.98
N ASP A 399 -7.79 -13.58 -30.83
CA ASP A 399 -7.72 -14.96 -31.34
C ASP A 399 -7.26 -15.92 -30.23
N SER A 400 -6.25 -15.52 -29.45
CA SER A 400 -5.71 -16.29 -28.33
C SER A 400 -6.72 -16.37 -27.18
N ARG A 401 -7.38 -15.26 -26.85
CA ARG A 401 -8.50 -15.24 -25.88
C ARG A 401 -9.65 -16.16 -26.32
N ALA A 402 -9.98 -16.19 -27.62
CA ALA A 402 -11.03 -17.04 -28.16
C ALA A 402 -10.67 -18.53 -28.16
N ALA A 403 -9.38 -18.87 -28.14
CA ALA A 403 -8.90 -20.24 -28.05
C ALA A 403 -9.01 -20.83 -26.62
N LEU A 404 -9.09 -19.98 -25.59
CA LEU A 404 -9.24 -20.41 -24.20
C LEU A 404 -10.65 -21.00 -23.94
N PRO A 405 -10.77 -22.12 -23.21
CA PRO A 405 -12.08 -22.66 -22.84
C PRO A 405 -12.88 -21.66 -21.99
N PRO A 406 -14.10 -21.25 -22.38
CA PRO A 406 -14.86 -20.24 -21.66
C PRO A 406 -15.12 -20.56 -20.18
N GLN A 407 -15.28 -21.85 -19.85
CA GLN A 407 -15.48 -22.29 -18.47
C GLN A 407 -14.24 -22.02 -17.62
N LEU A 408 -13.05 -22.26 -18.17
CA LEU A 408 -11.78 -21.98 -17.49
C LEU A 408 -11.62 -20.48 -17.23
N VAL A 409 -11.93 -19.65 -18.23
CA VAL A 409 -11.88 -18.19 -18.10
C VAL A 409 -12.80 -17.71 -16.97
N LEU A 410 -14.04 -18.22 -16.90
CA LEU A 410 -15.00 -17.85 -15.85
C LEU A 410 -14.66 -18.40 -14.46
N ASP A 411 -13.83 -19.45 -14.37
CA ASP A 411 -13.42 -20.04 -13.09
C ASP A 411 -12.13 -19.41 -12.55
N ARG A 412 -11.34 -18.75 -13.42
CA ARG A 412 -10.07 -18.08 -13.08
C ARG A 412 -10.20 -16.56 -12.93
N ALA A 413 -11.21 -15.96 -13.56
CA ALA A 413 -11.49 -14.54 -13.43
C ALA A 413 -11.78 -14.19 -11.97
N GLU A 414 -11.21 -13.07 -11.53
CA GLU A 414 -11.53 -12.44 -10.26
C GLU A 414 -12.82 -11.62 -10.37
N SER A 415 -13.38 -11.27 -9.21
CA SER A 415 -14.62 -10.51 -9.09
C SER A 415 -14.60 -9.15 -9.78
N ASP A 416 -13.42 -8.54 -9.88
CA ASP A 416 -13.18 -7.20 -10.41
C ASP A 416 -12.57 -7.19 -11.82
N SER A 417 -12.35 -8.38 -12.40
CA SER A 417 -11.78 -8.55 -13.74
C SER A 417 -12.58 -7.81 -14.80
N THR A 418 -11.88 -7.13 -15.73
CA THR A 418 -12.52 -6.30 -16.76
C THR A 418 -12.38 -6.83 -18.17
N GLY A 419 -13.40 -6.61 -18.99
CA GLY A 419 -13.52 -6.99 -20.39
C GLY A 419 -13.88 -8.46 -20.64
N ILE A 420 -13.72 -9.34 -19.65
CA ILE A 420 -13.93 -10.79 -19.80
C ILE A 420 -15.39 -11.12 -20.11
N LEU A 421 -16.33 -10.58 -19.34
CA LEU A 421 -17.74 -10.97 -19.45
C LEU A 421 -18.34 -10.48 -20.77
N ASN A 422 -18.01 -9.24 -21.15
CA ASN A 422 -18.41 -8.69 -22.45
C ASN A 422 -17.81 -9.49 -23.62
N PHE A 423 -16.52 -9.85 -23.54
CA PHE A 423 -15.85 -10.66 -24.56
C PHE A 423 -16.51 -12.03 -24.74
N LEU A 424 -16.84 -12.72 -23.64
CA LEU A 424 -17.51 -14.01 -23.65
C LEU A 424 -18.94 -13.90 -24.17
N ALA A 425 -19.69 -12.87 -23.77
CA ALA A 425 -21.07 -12.66 -24.20
C ALA A 425 -21.21 -12.43 -25.72
N GLY A 426 -20.17 -11.89 -26.37
CA GLY A 426 -20.11 -11.67 -27.82
C GLY A 426 -19.85 -12.92 -28.67
N ARG A 427 -19.61 -14.09 -28.07
CA ARG A 427 -19.30 -15.35 -28.79
C ARG A 427 -20.23 -16.48 -28.38
N ASP A 428 -20.70 -17.30 -29.31
CA ASP A 428 -21.71 -18.35 -29.05
C ASP A 428 -21.31 -19.34 -27.93
N THR A 429 -20.06 -19.83 -27.96
CA THR A 429 -19.53 -20.76 -26.96
C THR A 429 -19.33 -20.09 -25.60
N GLY A 430 -18.81 -18.86 -25.60
CA GLY A 430 -18.64 -18.03 -24.39
C GLY A 430 -19.97 -17.70 -23.73
N ARG A 431 -20.91 -17.21 -24.53
CA ARG A 431 -22.28 -16.89 -24.12
C ARG A 431 -22.97 -18.08 -23.48
N SER A 432 -22.87 -19.27 -24.09
CA SER A 432 -23.47 -20.49 -23.53
C SER A 432 -22.88 -20.89 -22.17
N ALA A 433 -21.56 -20.71 -21.98
CA ALA A 433 -20.92 -20.97 -20.70
C ALA A 433 -21.35 -19.94 -19.63
N LEU A 434 -21.34 -18.65 -19.99
CA LEU A 434 -21.79 -17.57 -19.14
C LEU A 434 -23.25 -17.75 -18.71
N GLU A 435 -24.16 -18.06 -19.64
CA GLU A 435 -25.58 -18.33 -19.32
C GLU A 435 -25.75 -19.43 -18.26
N ARG A 436 -24.90 -20.47 -18.26
CA ARG A 436 -24.93 -21.51 -17.23
C ARG A 436 -24.40 -21.02 -15.89
N ARG A 437 -23.33 -20.21 -15.89
CA ARG A 437 -22.74 -19.67 -14.65
C ARG A 437 -23.62 -18.62 -13.99
N LEU A 438 -24.37 -17.84 -14.77
CA LEU A 438 -25.37 -16.88 -14.26
C LEU A 438 -26.50 -17.55 -13.47
N LEU A 439 -26.71 -18.87 -13.60
CA LEU A 439 -27.67 -19.62 -12.77
C LEU A 439 -27.17 -19.85 -11.34
N SER A 440 -25.88 -19.66 -11.07
CA SER A 440 -25.29 -19.78 -9.74
C SER A 440 -25.37 -18.45 -9.01
N ALA A 441 -26.14 -18.42 -7.91
CA ALA A 441 -26.21 -17.24 -7.04
C ALA A 441 -24.84 -16.85 -6.46
N GLU A 442 -23.97 -17.82 -6.18
CA GLU A 442 -22.62 -17.58 -5.69
C GLU A 442 -21.76 -16.84 -6.73
N PHE A 443 -21.85 -17.24 -8.01
CA PHE A 443 -21.13 -16.56 -9.08
C PHE A 443 -21.63 -15.13 -9.29
N VAL A 444 -22.95 -14.94 -9.29
CA VAL A 444 -23.57 -13.62 -9.45
C VAL A 444 -23.19 -12.70 -8.29
N LEU A 445 -23.14 -13.24 -7.07
CA LEU A 445 -22.73 -12.49 -5.89
C LEU A 445 -21.25 -12.13 -5.94
N SER A 446 -20.37 -13.10 -6.22
CA SER A 446 -18.93 -12.86 -6.22
C SER A 446 -18.47 -11.98 -7.38
N HIS A 447 -19.17 -11.93 -8.52
CA HIS A 447 -18.77 -11.14 -9.69
C HIS A 447 -19.72 -9.96 -9.97
N PHE A 448 -20.43 -9.46 -8.96
CA PHE A 448 -21.49 -8.47 -9.19
C PHE A 448 -20.98 -7.21 -9.90
N ASP A 449 -19.86 -6.63 -9.46
CA ASP A 449 -19.33 -5.38 -10.04
C ASP A 449 -18.96 -5.54 -11.52
N ALA A 450 -18.34 -6.67 -11.88
CA ALA A 450 -18.06 -7.00 -13.28
C ALA A 450 -19.34 -7.23 -14.07
N LEU A 451 -20.33 -7.93 -13.50
CA LEU A 451 -21.62 -8.19 -14.15
C LEU A 451 -22.41 -6.90 -14.40
N GLU A 452 -22.50 -6.02 -13.42
CA GLU A 452 -23.16 -4.71 -13.54
C GLU A 452 -22.57 -3.88 -14.69
N ARG A 453 -21.23 -3.86 -14.78
CA ARG A 453 -20.51 -3.06 -15.76
C ARG A 453 -20.57 -3.64 -17.17
N GLU A 454 -20.55 -4.97 -17.30
CA GLU A 454 -20.24 -5.62 -18.58
C GLU A 454 -21.32 -6.54 -19.12
N LEU A 455 -22.24 -7.04 -18.28
CA LEU A 455 -23.21 -8.03 -18.72
C LEU A 455 -24.24 -7.37 -19.65
N PRO A 456 -24.37 -7.82 -20.92
CA PRO A 456 -25.39 -7.29 -21.82
C PRO A 456 -26.81 -7.42 -21.25
N THR A 457 -27.63 -6.40 -21.45
CA THR A 457 -29.01 -6.30 -20.92
C THR A 457 -29.84 -7.57 -21.17
N GLU A 458 -29.69 -8.23 -22.32
CA GLU A 458 -30.46 -9.43 -22.62
C GLU A 458 -30.06 -10.67 -21.81
N LEU A 459 -28.82 -10.72 -21.30
CA LEU A 459 -28.33 -11.83 -20.46
C LEU A 459 -28.74 -11.69 -18.99
N TRP A 460 -29.08 -10.48 -18.52
CA TRP A 460 -29.68 -10.30 -17.19
C TRP A 460 -30.96 -11.12 -16.99
N ARG A 461 -31.70 -11.44 -18.07
CA ARG A 461 -32.89 -12.32 -18.03
C ARG A 461 -32.58 -13.78 -17.69
N LYS A 462 -31.30 -14.16 -17.75
CA LYS A 462 -30.82 -15.52 -17.44
C LYS A 462 -30.46 -15.66 -15.96
N VAL A 463 -30.20 -14.55 -15.28
CA VAL A 463 -29.94 -14.52 -13.83
C VAL A 463 -31.25 -14.89 -13.12
N PRO A 464 -31.27 -15.93 -12.27
CA PRO A 464 -32.48 -16.34 -11.59
C PRO A 464 -32.81 -15.38 -10.44
N LEU A 465 -34.10 -15.21 -10.15
CA LEU A 465 -34.56 -14.24 -9.16
C LEU A 465 -33.93 -14.42 -7.76
N HIS A 466 -33.66 -15.67 -7.35
CA HIS A 466 -33.02 -15.96 -6.05
C HIS A 466 -31.56 -15.51 -5.95
N ALA A 467 -30.85 -15.27 -7.07
CA ALA A 467 -29.50 -14.72 -7.02
C ALA A 467 -29.50 -13.27 -6.51
N PHE A 468 -30.55 -12.50 -6.86
CA PHE A 468 -30.74 -11.14 -6.37
C PHE A 468 -31.09 -11.06 -4.88
N GLU A 469 -31.63 -12.12 -4.28
CA GLU A 469 -31.85 -12.18 -2.83
C GLU A 469 -30.52 -12.14 -2.06
N GLY A 470 -29.49 -12.83 -2.55
CA GLY A 470 -28.14 -12.77 -1.97
C GLY A 470 -27.49 -11.40 -2.13
N LEU A 471 -27.64 -10.78 -3.31
CA LEU A 471 -27.16 -9.41 -3.56
C LEU A 471 -27.81 -8.39 -2.62
N ALA A 472 -29.14 -8.48 -2.43
CA ALA A 472 -29.87 -7.57 -1.55
C ALA A 472 -29.41 -7.69 -0.09
N LEU A 473 -29.07 -8.89 0.39
CA LEU A 473 -28.55 -9.10 1.73
C LEU A 473 -27.20 -8.39 1.92
N VAL A 474 -26.26 -8.62 1.00
CA VAL A 474 -24.92 -8.02 1.07
C VAL A 474 -24.99 -6.49 0.94
N ALA A 475 -25.90 -5.96 0.12
CA ALA A 475 -26.08 -4.53 -0.09
C ALA A 475 -26.47 -3.73 1.15
N LEU A 476 -27.08 -4.38 2.15
CA LEU A 476 -27.51 -3.71 3.37
C LEU A 476 -26.65 -4.05 4.59
N GLU A 477 -25.94 -5.18 4.58
CA GLU A 477 -25.11 -5.62 5.71
C GLU A 477 -23.65 -5.20 5.60
N HIS A 478 -23.14 -4.91 4.39
CA HIS A 478 -21.72 -4.67 4.16
C HIS A 478 -21.44 -3.33 3.47
N SER A 479 -20.59 -2.51 4.08
CA SER A 479 -20.11 -1.24 3.49
C SER A 479 -19.26 -1.41 2.23
N PHE A 480 -18.82 -2.64 1.92
CA PHE A 480 -17.99 -2.99 0.76
C PHE A 480 -18.74 -3.85 -0.27
N GLY A 481 -20.07 -3.97 -0.13
CA GLY A 481 -20.93 -4.68 -1.08
C GLY A 481 -21.54 -3.75 -2.14
N PRO A 482 -22.33 -4.30 -3.07
CA PRO A 482 -23.08 -3.48 -4.02
C PRO A 482 -24.07 -2.60 -3.28
N ASP A 483 -24.29 -1.37 -3.73
CA ASP A 483 -25.36 -0.58 -3.16
C ASP A 483 -26.75 -1.07 -3.63
N VAL A 484 -27.80 -0.66 -2.93
CA VAL A 484 -29.18 -1.04 -3.26
C VAL A 484 -29.57 -0.53 -4.65
N GLU A 485 -29.11 0.64 -5.06
CA GLU A 485 -29.47 1.25 -6.34
C GLU A 485 -28.94 0.42 -7.51
N SER A 486 -27.70 -0.06 -7.42
CA SER A 486 -27.09 -1.02 -8.34
C SER A 486 -27.89 -2.32 -8.45
N VAL A 487 -28.31 -2.90 -7.31
CA VAL A 487 -29.16 -4.11 -7.33
C VAL A 487 -30.51 -3.84 -8.01
N LEU A 488 -31.13 -2.68 -7.76
CA LEU A 488 -32.39 -2.28 -8.39
C LEU A 488 -32.24 -2.04 -9.90
N ALA A 489 -31.14 -1.45 -10.34
CA ALA A 489 -30.82 -1.25 -11.76
C ALA A 489 -30.68 -2.61 -12.47
N CYS A 490 -29.90 -3.53 -11.90
CA CYS A 490 -29.71 -4.88 -12.43
C CYS A 490 -31.02 -5.68 -12.49
N LEU A 491 -31.84 -5.62 -11.43
CA LEU A 491 -33.14 -6.29 -11.40
C LEU A 491 -34.13 -5.70 -12.42
N SER A 492 -33.97 -4.42 -12.75
CA SER A 492 -34.73 -3.75 -13.82
C SER A 492 -34.34 -4.30 -15.20
N HIS A 493 -33.05 -4.54 -15.45
CA HIS A 493 -32.56 -5.18 -16.68
C HIS A 493 -33.04 -6.63 -16.85
N ALA A 494 -33.15 -7.39 -15.76
CA ALA A 494 -33.64 -8.77 -15.78
C ALA A 494 -35.11 -8.91 -16.20
N ALA A 495 -35.90 -7.82 -16.11
CA ALA A 495 -37.25 -7.71 -16.67
C ALA A 495 -38.24 -8.83 -16.27
N PHE A 496 -38.13 -9.38 -15.05
CA PHE A 496 -39.06 -10.39 -14.52
C PHE A 496 -40.54 -9.93 -14.64
N PRO A 497 -41.50 -10.82 -14.90
CA PRO A 497 -42.92 -10.46 -14.83
C PRO A 497 -43.32 -9.92 -13.44
N VAL A 498 -44.23 -8.94 -13.39
CA VAL A 498 -44.78 -8.41 -12.12
C VAL A 498 -45.38 -9.51 -11.22
N PRO A 499 -46.13 -10.51 -11.74
CA PRO A 499 -46.63 -11.61 -10.92
C PRO A 499 -45.53 -12.40 -10.20
N ASP A 500 -44.40 -12.63 -10.87
CA ASP A 500 -43.28 -13.39 -10.30
C ASP A 500 -42.62 -12.61 -9.16
N LEU A 501 -42.46 -11.29 -9.31
CA LEU A 501 -41.96 -10.40 -8.25
C LEU A 501 -42.92 -10.31 -7.06
N GLN A 502 -44.24 -10.26 -7.30
CA GLN A 502 -45.25 -10.29 -6.25
C GLN A 502 -45.19 -11.62 -5.48
N GLN A 503 -45.09 -12.74 -6.19
CA GLN A 503 -44.95 -14.06 -5.57
C GLN A 503 -43.65 -14.16 -4.75
N ALA A 504 -42.53 -13.65 -5.27
CA ALA A 504 -41.28 -13.61 -4.55
C ALA A 504 -41.40 -12.78 -3.27
N LEU A 505 -42.04 -11.61 -3.33
CA LEU A 505 -42.27 -10.75 -2.15
C LEU A 505 -43.13 -11.47 -1.10
N ALA A 506 -44.09 -12.28 -1.53
CA ALA A 506 -44.94 -13.09 -0.64
C ALA A 506 -44.12 -14.11 0.15
N SER A 507 -43.15 -14.73 -0.51
CA SER A 507 -42.33 -15.79 0.06
C SER A 507 -41.05 -15.28 0.75
N ALA A 508 -40.66 -14.04 0.49
CA ALA A 508 -39.40 -13.47 0.95
C ALA A 508 -39.32 -13.46 2.47
N ARG A 509 -38.23 -14.02 3.01
CA ARG A 509 -37.95 -14.05 4.46
C ARG A 509 -36.98 -12.98 4.91
N VAL A 510 -36.11 -12.56 3.99
CA VAL A 510 -35.07 -11.55 4.23
C VAL A 510 -35.67 -10.16 4.07
N PRO A 511 -35.59 -9.27 5.09
CA PRO A 511 -36.11 -7.90 5.00
C PRO A 511 -35.50 -7.09 3.84
N ALA A 512 -34.19 -7.24 3.62
CA ALA A 512 -33.46 -6.65 2.50
C ALA A 512 -34.12 -6.94 1.15
N TRP A 513 -34.43 -8.22 0.94
CA TRP A 513 -35.01 -8.69 -0.29
C TRP A 513 -36.46 -8.20 -0.48
N ARG A 514 -37.25 -8.12 0.60
CA ARG A 514 -38.58 -7.50 0.55
C ARG A 514 -38.51 -6.05 0.10
N TYR A 515 -37.56 -5.29 0.63
CA TYR A 515 -37.36 -3.89 0.27
C TYR A 515 -37.02 -3.73 -1.22
N VAL A 516 -36.02 -4.46 -1.73
CA VAL A 516 -35.62 -4.44 -3.15
C VAL A 516 -36.78 -4.82 -4.09
N LEU A 517 -37.52 -5.88 -3.74
CA LEU A 517 -38.71 -6.30 -4.50
C LEU A 517 -39.81 -5.23 -4.48
N ALA A 518 -40.07 -4.61 -3.33
CA ALA A 518 -41.09 -3.56 -3.21
C ALA A 518 -40.72 -2.31 -4.03
N CYS A 519 -39.46 -1.87 -3.99
CA CYS A 519 -38.94 -0.79 -4.82
C CYS A 519 -39.12 -1.10 -6.32
N THR A 520 -38.77 -2.31 -6.73
CA THR A 520 -38.87 -2.75 -8.14
C THR A 520 -40.32 -2.82 -8.62
N LEU A 521 -41.22 -3.35 -7.78
CA LEU A 521 -42.65 -3.41 -8.08
C LEU A 521 -43.24 -2.01 -8.23
N ARG A 522 -42.90 -1.09 -7.32
CA ARG A 522 -43.34 0.31 -7.38
C ARG A 522 -42.82 1.03 -8.63
N ALA A 523 -41.55 0.84 -8.98
CA ALA A 523 -40.97 1.42 -10.20
C ALA A 523 -41.68 0.95 -11.48
N ARG A 524 -42.28 -0.24 -11.44
CA ARG A 524 -43.09 -0.80 -12.54
C ARG A 524 -44.58 -0.45 -12.45
N GLY A 525 -44.97 0.43 -11.53
CA GLY A 525 -46.34 0.89 -11.36
C GLY A 525 -47.28 -0.09 -10.68
N ALA A 526 -46.76 -1.17 -10.07
CA ALA A 526 -47.58 -2.08 -9.28
C ALA A 526 -47.97 -1.40 -7.96
N ARG A 527 -49.27 -1.14 -7.78
CA ARG A 527 -49.86 -0.53 -6.57
C ARG A 527 -50.60 -1.53 -5.69
N GLY A 528 -50.34 -2.80 -5.91
CA GLY A 528 -51.14 -3.87 -5.35
C GLY A 528 -50.40 -5.18 -5.48
N ALA A 529 -50.85 -6.11 -4.69
CA ALA A 529 -50.19 -7.36 -4.45
C ALA A 529 -51.31 -8.40 -4.55
N ASP A 530 -51.83 -8.58 -5.77
CA ASP A 530 -52.98 -9.44 -6.04
C ASP A 530 -52.64 -10.87 -5.57
N GLY A 531 -53.33 -11.34 -4.52
CA GLY A 531 -53.13 -12.67 -3.93
C GLY A 531 -52.18 -12.75 -2.73
N LEU A 532 -51.61 -11.64 -2.25
CA LEU A 532 -50.66 -11.61 -1.12
C LEU A 532 -51.31 -11.54 0.27
N ASP A 533 -52.61 -11.25 0.35
CA ASP A 533 -53.37 -11.10 1.62
C ASP A 533 -53.41 -12.37 2.49
N GLN A 534 -52.96 -13.52 1.96
CA GLN A 534 -53.03 -14.82 2.64
C GLN A 534 -51.74 -15.21 3.40
N VAL A 535 -50.66 -14.44 3.32
CA VAL A 535 -49.37 -14.79 3.95
C VAL A 535 -49.10 -13.94 5.20
N ALA A 536 -48.90 -14.58 6.36
CA ALA A 536 -48.62 -13.85 7.60
C ALA A 536 -47.28 -13.07 7.49
N GLY A 537 -47.32 -11.75 7.63
CA GLY A 537 -46.16 -10.85 7.50
C GLY A 537 -46.09 -10.06 6.18
N SER A 538 -46.81 -10.47 5.13
CA SER A 538 -46.89 -9.73 3.86
C SER A 538 -47.78 -8.48 3.93
N SER A 539 -48.61 -8.36 4.98
CA SER A 539 -49.64 -7.32 5.07
C SER A 539 -49.08 -5.89 5.17
N VAL A 540 -47.93 -5.70 5.80
CA VAL A 540 -47.31 -4.36 5.93
C VAL A 540 -46.68 -3.93 4.60
N TRP A 541 -45.92 -4.79 3.94
CA TRP A 541 -45.33 -4.49 2.62
C TRP A 541 -46.37 -4.39 1.50
N THR A 542 -47.47 -5.15 1.60
CA THR A 542 -48.63 -5.03 0.68
C THR A 542 -49.27 -3.65 0.82
N ARG A 543 -49.51 -3.18 2.06
CA ARG A 543 -49.96 -1.81 2.32
C ARG A 543 -48.95 -0.79 1.83
N ALA A 544 -47.66 -1.02 2.07
CA ALA A 544 -46.59 -0.14 1.61
C ALA A 544 -46.61 0.05 0.08
N LEU A 545 -46.77 -1.03 -0.67
CA LEU A 545 -46.88 -1.00 -2.13
C LEU A 545 -48.12 -0.26 -2.63
N ALA A 546 -49.22 -0.34 -1.88
CA ALA A 546 -50.47 0.36 -2.20
C ALA A 546 -50.42 1.86 -1.91
N LEU A 547 -49.47 2.32 -1.10
CA LEU A 547 -49.28 3.74 -0.81
C LEU A 547 -49.12 4.55 -2.11
N ASP A 548 -49.91 5.61 -2.23
CA ASP A 548 -49.62 6.63 -3.22
C ASP A 548 -48.29 7.31 -2.87
N ALA A 549 -47.41 7.49 -3.85
CA ALA A 549 -46.13 8.17 -3.67
C ALA A 549 -46.28 9.62 -3.14
N GLN A 550 -47.49 10.20 -3.17
CA GLN A 550 -47.79 11.52 -2.63
C GLN A 550 -48.53 11.49 -1.28
N ASP A 551 -48.86 10.34 -0.70
CA ASP A 551 -49.60 10.27 0.57
C ASP A 551 -48.67 10.10 1.79
N ALA A 552 -48.13 11.23 2.27
CA ALA A 552 -47.31 11.25 3.49
C ALA A 552 -48.08 10.84 4.75
N THR A 553 -49.40 11.01 4.79
CA THR A 553 -50.21 10.69 5.98
C THR A 553 -50.36 9.18 6.12
N GLU A 554 -50.67 8.50 5.02
CA GLU A 554 -50.78 7.05 5.00
C GLU A 554 -49.40 6.38 5.21
N ALA A 555 -48.32 6.95 4.65
CA ALA A 555 -46.96 6.51 4.90
C ALA A 555 -46.61 6.48 6.40
N ILE A 556 -46.95 7.55 7.14
CA ILE A 556 -46.67 7.63 8.58
C ILE A 556 -47.58 6.72 9.38
N ALA A 557 -48.86 6.64 9.03
CA ALA A 557 -49.78 5.69 9.66
C ALA A 557 -49.28 4.24 9.50
N LEU A 558 -48.70 3.89 8.35
CA LEU A 558 -48.09 2.59 8.13
C LEU A 558 -46.89 2.34 9.05
N LEU A 559 -45.98 3.32 9.20
CA LEU A 559 -44.83 3.21 10.10
C LEU A 559 -45.26 3.08 11.57
N GLU A 560 -46.25 3.88 12.01
CA GLU A 560 -46.81 3.78 13.35
C GLU A 560 -47.46 2.41 13.61
N ASP A 561 -48.26 1.91 12.66
CA ASP A 561 -48.87 0.58 12.75
C ASP A 561 -47.80 -0.51 12.83
N ALA A 562 -46.74 -0.42 12.00
CA ALA A 562 -45.65 -1.39 12.00
C ALA A 562 -44.91 -1.41 13.35
N ARG A 563 -44.64 -0.23 13.95
CA ARG A 563 -44.05 -0.10 15.29
C ARG A 563 -44.94 -0.71 16.39
N ARG A 564 -46.27 -0.50 16.32
CA ARG A 564 -47.23 -1.03 17.30
C ARG A 564 -47.38 -2.54 17.24
N LEU A 565 -47.37 -3.11 16.02
CA LEU A 565 -47.67 -4.53 15.82
C LEU A 565 -46.55 -5.46 16.32
N ARG A 566 -45.32 -4.97 16.50
CA ARG A 566 -44.20 -5.83 16.91
C ARG A 566 -43.12 -5.11 17.74
N PRO A 567 -43.24 -5.06 19.08
CA PRO A 567 -42.16 -4.61 19.94
C PRO A 567 -41.10 -5.71 20.10
N GLY A 568 -39.95 -5.60 19.41
CA GLY A 568 -38.83 -6.54 19.55
C GLY A 568 -37.53 -6.05 18.88
N PRO A 569 -36.35 -6.46 19.38
CA PRO A 569 -35.04 -5.97 18.89
C PRO A 569 -34.70 -6.39 17.46
N ASP A 570 -35.22 -7.53 16.97
CA ASP A 570 -34.96 -8.06 15.62
C ASP A 570 -35.62 -7.25 14.48
N LEU A 571 -36.44 -6.25 14.81
CA LEU A 571 -37.20 -5.46 13.82
C LEU A 571 -36.59 -4.09 13.53
N SER A 572 -35.48 -3.74 14.16
CA SER A 572 -34.77 -2.50 13.84
C SER A 572 -34.44 -2.43 12.34
N GLY A 573 -33.97 -3.54 11.75
CA GLY A 573 -33.66 -3.62 10.32
C GLY A 573 -34.89 -3.52 9.40
N GLU A 574 -35.96 -4.29 9.65
CA GLU A 574 -37.15 -4.26 8.77
C GLU A 574 -37.92 -2.94 8.88
N LEU A 575 -38.02 -2.36 10.08
CA LEU A 575 -38.62 -1.03 10.26
C LEU A 575 -37.79 0.07 9.61
N ALA A 576 -36.46 -0.01 9.67
CA ALA A 576 -35.58 0.94 8.98
C ALA A 576 -35.81 0.89 7.46
N LEU A 577 -35.86 -0.31 6.86
CA LEU A 577 -36.11 -0.46 5.44
C LEU A 577 -37.52 -0.03 5.00
N LEU A 578 -38.53 -0.29 5.83
CA LEU A 578 -39.87 0.22 5.59
C LEU A 578 -39.90 1.76 5.67
N ALA A 579 -39.16 2.34 6.62
CA ALA A 579 -39.00 3.78 6.72
C ALA A 579 -38.35 4.33 5.44
N SER A 580 -37.20 3.80 5.00
CA SER A 580 -36.54 4.17 3.74
C SER A 580 -37.48 4.06 2.53
N PHE A 581 -38.31 3.01 2.45
CA PHE A 581 -39.27 2.83 1.36
C PHE A 581 -40.40 3.87 1.32
N THR A 582 -40.82 4.34 2.50
CA THR A 582 -41.90 5.34 2.63
C THR A 582 -41.38 6.78 2.65
N LEU A 583 -40.09 6.94 2.90
CA LEU A 583 -39.40 8.20 3.05
C LEU A 583 -39.63 9.16 1.87
N PRO A 584 -39.60 8.74 0.58
CA PRO A 584 -39.85 9.66 -0.53
C PRO A 584 -41.21 10.38 -0.46
N ALA A 585 -42.28 9.72 0.02
CA ALA A 585 -43.60 10.36 0.17
C ALA A 585 -43.59 11.40 1.30
N ILE A 586 -42.90 11.09 2.41
CA ILE A 586 -42.76 11.95 3.58
C ILE A 586 -41.84 13.15 3.24
N VAL A 587 -40.73 12.91 2.55
CA VAL A 587 -39.82 13.93 2.01
C VAL A 587 -40.57 14.84 1.05
N ALA A 588 -41.44 14.34 0.17
CA ALA A 588 -42.14 15.16 -0.82
C ALA A 588 -43.31 15.97 -0.23
N ARG A 589 -44.06 15.42 0.74
CA ARG A 589 -45.38 15.96 1.16
C ARG A 589 -45.61 16.06 2.67
N GLY A 590 -44.69 15.57 3.50
CA GLY A 590 -44.84 15.58 4.96
C GLY A 590 -44.91 16.99 5.55
N THR A 591 -45.73 17.17 6.58
CA THR A 591 -45.70 18.38 7.41
C THR A 591 -44.42 18.42 8.26
N PRO A 592 -44.01 19.58 8.79
CA PRO A 592 -42.85 19.66 9.69
C PRO A 592 -42.87 18.66 10.85
N ARG A 593 -44.03 18.52 11.52
CA ARG A 593 -44.20 17.56 12.62
C ARG A 593 -44.00 16.11 12.17
N GLN A 594 -44.44 15.80 10.96
CA GLN A 594 -44.30 14.48 10.35
C GLN A 594 -42.85 14.18 9.96
N LEU A 595 -42.13 15.16 9.39
CA LEU A 595 -40.69 15.05 9.12
C LEU A 595 -39.89 14.82 10.41
N LEU A 596 -40.22 15.56 11.48
CA LEU A 596 -39.56 15.42 12.77
C LEU A 596 -39.77 14.04 13.39
N ALA A 597 -41.01 13.51 13.31
CA ALA A 597 -41.34 12.20 13.86
C ALA A 597 -40.52 11.06 13.24
N GLU A 598 -40.10 11.22 11.97
CA GLU A 598 -39.35 10.22 11.21
C GLU A 598 -37.88 10.57 11.04
N ARG A 599 -37.39 11.58 11.77
CA ARG A 599 -36.03 12.12 11.62
C ARG A 599 -34.91 11.07 11.58
N ALA A 600 -35.02 10.04 12.43
CA ALA A 600 -34.00 9.01 12.55
C ALA A 600 -33.83 8.15 11.29
N ALA A 601 -34.78 8.19 10.35
CA ALA A 601 -34.74 7.44 9.10
C ALA A 601 -34.22 8.25 7.90
N PHE A 602 -33.97 9.56 8.06
CA PHE A 602 -33.51 10.42 6.97
C PHE A 602 -32.00 10.40 6.86
N GLU A 603 -31.49 10.24 5.63
CA GLU A 603 -30.11 10.59 5.33
C GLU A 603 -29.96 12.11 5.12
N ASN A 604 -28.71 12.58 5.07
CA ASN A 604 -28.42 14.01 4.92
C ASN A 604 -29.02 14.61 3.63
N GLU A 605 -29.09 13.83 2.54
CA GLU A 605 -29.68 14.31 1.28
C GLU A 605 -31.20 14.44 1.34
N ASP A 606 -31.90 13.46 1.93
CA ASP A 606 -33.35 13.51 2.14
C ASP A 606 -33.75 14.72 2.98
N TRP A 607 -32.96 15.01 4.02
CA TRP A 607 -33.16 16.20 4.85
C TRP A 607 -33.04 17.49 4.05
N HIS A 608 -32.07 17.56 3.16
CA HIS A 608 -31.88 18.73 2.31
C HIS A 608 -33.05 18.91 1.33
N GLN A 609 -33.51 17.84 0.68
CA GLN A 609 -34.65 17.89 -0.24
C GLN A 609 -35.94 18.29 0.49
N ALA A 610 -36.22 17.68 1.65
CA ALA A 610 -37.35 18.04 2.49
C ALA A 610 -37.27 19.50 2.95
N TRP A 611 -36.09 19.96 3.36
CA TRP A 611 -35.85 21.34 3.79
C TRP A 611 -36.13 22.35 2.68
N GLN A 612 -35.62 22.12 1.47
CA GLN A 612 -35.76 23.03 0.34
C GLN A 612 -37.21 23.31 -0.05
N ARG A 613 -38.10 22.30 0.03
CA ARG A 613 -39.51 22.48 -0.33
C ARG A 613 -40.35 23.23 0.71
N LEU A 614 -39.93 23.25 1.97
CA LEU A 614 -40.70 23.89 3.04
C LEU A 614 -40.65 25.41 2.86
N SER A 615 -41.78 26.07 3.11
CA SER A 615 -41.81 27.53 3.25
C SER A 615 -41.03 27.96 4.49
N SER A 616 -40.61 29.23 4.53
CA SER A 616 -39.92 29.79 5.69
C SER A 616 -40.69 29.61 7.01
N ALA A 617 -42.02 29.75 6.99
CA ALA A 617 -42.85 29.54 8.17
C ALA A 617 -42.83 28.07 8.65
N GLU A 618 -42.80 27.11 7.72
CA GLU A 618 -42.75 25.69 8.04
C GLU A 618 -41.36 25.26 8.53
N ARG A 619 -40.28 25.80 7.94
CA ARG A 619 -38.90 25.59 8.42
C ARG A 619 -38.72 26.09 9.84
N LEU A 620 -39.24 27.27 10.16
CA LEU A 620 -39.21 27.80 11.53
C LEU A 620 -39.93 26.89 12.51
N LEU A 621 -41.14 26.44 12.15
CA LEU A 621 -41.91 25.50 12.97
C LEU A 621 -41.17 24.17 13.18
N LEU A 622 -40.41 23.69 12.19
CA LEU A 622 -39.55 22.51 12.31
C LEU A 622 -38.39 22.75 13.28
N LEU A 623 -37.63 23.84 13.10
CA LEU A 623 -36.49 24.20 13.96
C LEU A 623 -36.88 24.39 15.42
N GLU A 624 -38.04 24.98 15.67
CA GLU A 624 -38.55 25.17 17.03
C GLU A 624 -38.77 23.85 17.77
N GLN A 625 -39.16 22.80 17.04
CA GLN A 625 -39.50 21.47 17.57
C GLN A 625 -38.32 20.50 17.65
N LEU A 626 -37.18 20.76 16.99
CA LEU A 626 -35.98 19.93 17.09
C LEU A 626 -35.37 20.03 18.50
N GLU A 627 -35.38 18.95 19.27
CA GLU A 627 -34.85 18.96 20.65
C GLU A 627 -33.31 18.91 20.69
N ASP A 628 -32.70 18.13 19.80
CA ASP A 628 -31.27 17.91 19.66
C ASP A 628 -30.82 18.06 18.19
N GLY A 629 -29.65 18.65 17.90
CA GLY A 629 -28.98 18.63 16.60
C GLY A 629 -29.70 19.15 15.34
N SER A 630 -28.91 19.48 14.33
CA SER A 630 -29.41 19.99 13.04
C SER A 630 -28.49 19.54 11.91
N SER A 631 -29.00 19.17 10.74
CA SER A 631 -28.11 18.78 9.64
C SER A 631 -27.34 20.01 9.12
N PRO A 632 -26.02 19.90 8.82
CA PRO A 632 -25.24 21.00 8.25
C PRO A 632 -25.79 21.51 6.90
N LYS A 633 -26.71 20.77 6.28
CA LYS A 633 -27.42 21.15 5.04
C LYS A 633 -28.65 22.05 5.25
N PHE A 634 -28.99 22.43 6.49
CA PHE A 634 -30.07 23.38 6.80
C PHE A 634 -29.64 24.83 6.58
N VAL A 635 -29.51 25.22 5.31
CA VAL A 635 -29.09 26.57 4.94
C VAL A 635 -30.25 27.55 5.18
N PRO A 636 -30.09 28.60 6.02
CA PRO A 636 -31.16 29.57 6.27
C PRO A 636 -31.34 30.52 5.07
N GLY A 637 -32.58 30.69 4.62
CA GLY A 637 -32.92 31.59 3.50
C GLY A 637 -33.15 33.05 3.91
N ASN A 638 -33.34 33.33 5.20
CA ASN A 638 -33.58 34.67 5.73
C ASN A 638 -33.11 34.81 7.19
N ALA A 639 -33.14 36.04 7.70
CA ALA A 639 -32.62 36.36 9.03
C ALA A 639 -33.41 35.68 10.16
N THR A 640 -34.71 35.45 9.97
CA THR A 640 -35.54 34.77 10.96
C THR A 640 -35.18 33.30 11.07
N GLU A 641 -34.94 32.62 9.94
CA GLU A 641 -34.46 31.23 9.91
C GLU A 641 -33.07 31.11 10.55
N ALA A 642 -32.15 32.03 10.24
CA ALA A 642 -30.82 32.06 10.86
C ALA A 642 -30.90 32.25 12.39
N GLU A 643 -31.76 33.15 12.87
CA GLU A 643 -31.96 33.35 14.30
C GLU A 643 -32.55 32.10 14.99
N ALA A 644 -33.43 31.36 14.31
CA ALA A 644 -33.96 30.11 14.83
C ALA A 644 -32.88 29.01 14.92
N LEU A 645 -32.00 28.89 13.92
CA LEU A 645 -30.85 27.98 13.96
C LEU A 645 -29.87 28.35 15.08
N TRP A 646 -29.62 29.65 15.30
CA TRP A 646 -28.79 30.11 16.43
C TRP A 646 -29.38 29.70 17.78
N LYS A 647 -30.70 29.83 17.95
CA LYS A 647 -31.40 29.38 19.17
C LYS A 647 -31.37 27.85 19.33
N LEU A 648 -31.44 27.11 18.23
CA LEU A 648 -31.28 25.66 18.25
C LEU A 648 -29.86 25.26 18.69
N LEU A 649 -28.84 25.92 18.15
CA LEU A 649 -27.44 25.78 18.58
C LEU A 649 -27.30 26.06 20.09
N GLN A 650 -27.88 27.17 20.58
CA GLN A 650 -27.91 27.52 22.02
C GLN A 650 -28.55 26.45 22.90
N ARG A 651 -29.64 25.84 22.43
CA ARG A 651 -30.42 24.87 23.21
C ARG A 651 -29.79 23.46 23.19
N SER A 652 -29.23 23.05 22.06
CA SER A 652 -28.74 21.68 21.83
C SER A 652 -27.25 21.50 22.11
N GLU A 653 -26.48 22.60 22.15
CA GLU A 653 -25.00 22.58 22.15
C GLU A 653 -24.37 21.82 20.97
N ASP A 654 -25.15 21.49 19.94
CA ASP A 654 -24.71 20.76 18.75
C ASP A 654 -24.18 21.74 17.68
N PHE A 655 -22.91 21.56 17.33
CA PHE A 655 -22.18 22.43 16.41
C PHE A 655 -22.54 22.23 14.93
N ASP A 656 -23.29 21.18 14.57
CA ASP A 656 -23.75 21.02 13.20
C ASP A 656 -24.68 22.18 12.77
N ALA A 657 -25.41 22.78 13.72
CA ALA A 657 -26.19 24.01 13.51
C ALA A 657 -25.33 25.25 13.22
N LEU A 658 -24.12 25.30 13.79
CA LEU A 658 -23.16 26.35 13.46
C LEU A 658 -22.66 26.20 12.02
N GLU A 659 -22.35 24.97 11.57
CA GLU A 659 -21.94 24.73 10.18
C GLU A 659 -23.05 25.11 9.17
N ALA A 660 -24.30 24.78 9.50
CA ALA A 660 -25.47 25.18 8.71
C ALA A 660 -25.60 26.72 8.59
N LEU A 661 -25.41 27.45 9.70
CA LEU A 661 -25.40 28.92 9.72
C LEU A 661 -24.30 29.51 8.84
N LEU A 662 -23.08 28.93 8.91
CA LEU A 662 -21.93 29.42 8.17
C LEU A 662 -22.00 29.13 6.66
N SER A 663 -22.94 28.30 6.24
CA SER A 663 -23.17 27.94 4.83
C SER A 663 -23.98 28.99 4.05
N SER A 664 -24.38 30.13 4.65
CA SER A 664 -25.08 31.23 3.94
C SER A 664 -24.64 32.62 4.40
N PRO A 665 -24.72 33.65 3.53
CA PRO A 665 -24.46 35.04 3.92
C PRO A 665 -25.32 35.51 5.10
N VAL A 666 -26.59 35.11 5.14
CA VAL A 666 -27.53 35.55 6.18
C VAL A 666 -27.25 34.86 7.52
N GLY A 667 -26.86 33.59 7.51
CA GLY A 667 -26.43 32.89 8.72
C GLY A 667 -25.10 33.40 9.25
N ILE A 668 -24.15 33.75 8.37
CA ILE A 668 -22.89 34.42 8.75
C ILE A 668 -23.17 35.76 9.42
N ASP A 669 -24.06 36.57 8.85
CA ASP A 669 -24.45 37.85 9.42
C ASP A 669 -25.09 37.68 10.81
N CYS A 670 -25.93 36.66 10.99
CA CYS A 670 -26.51 36.30 12.28
C CYS A 670 -25.44 35.90 13.32
N VAL A 671 -24.52 35.01 12.97
CA VAL A 671 -23.39 34.62 13.85
C VAL A 671 -22.54 35.83 14.20
N CYS A 672 -22.22 36.69 13.23
CA CYS A 672 -21.48 37.92 13.46
C CYS A 672 -22.22 38.89 14.39
N GLN A 673 -23.54 38.98 14.27
CA GLN A 673 -24.37 39.83 15.11
C GLN A 673 -24.30 39.38 16.58
N HIS A 674 -24.48 38.09 16.86
CA HIS A 674 -24.42 37.55 18.22
C HIS A 674 -23.03 37.63 18.83
N LEU A 675 -21.97 37.41 18.03
CA LEU A 675 -20.57 37.56 18.48
C LEU A 675 -20.15 39.03 18.69
N ARG A 676 -20.92 40.02 18.21
CA ARG A 676 -20.60 41.45 18.35
C ARG A 676 -21.52 42.19 19.33
N ALA A 677 -22.64 41.60 19.73
CA ALA A 677 -23.60 42.23 20.61
C ALA A 677 -23.01 42.41 22.02
N PRO A 678 -22.90 43.64 22.56
CA PRO A 678 -22.52 43.86 23.94
C PRO A 678 -23.77 43.91 24.86
N PRO A 679 -23.75 43.24 26.04
CA PRO A 679 -22.72 42.31 26.50
C PRO A 679 -22.77 40.98 25.75
N LEU A 680 -21.59 40.39 25.52
CA LEU A 680 -21.45 39.07 24.89
C LEU A 680 -22.16 38.01 25.74
N ASP A 681 -23.09 37.29 25.12
CA ASP A 681 -23.74 36.12 25.70
C ASP A 681 -22.68 35.05 26.05
N PRO A 682 -22.65 34.47 27.28
CA PRO A 682 -21.73 33.40 27.64
C PRO A 682 -21.69 32.24 26.64
N PHE A 683 -22.82 31.91 26.02
CA PHE A 683 -22.86 30.87 24.98
C PHE A 683 -22.08 31.28 23.70
N ALA A 684 -22.15 32.56 23.31
CA ALA A 684 -21.39 33.08 22.18
C ALA A 684 -19.87 33.04 22.44
N LEU A 685 -19.44 33.18 23.70
CA LEU A 685 -18.05 32.97 24.12
C LEU A 685 -17.65 31.49 24.04
N GLU A 686 -18.51 30.58 24.50
CA GLU A 686 -18.25 29.14 24.42
C GLU A 686 -18.17 28.64 22.98
N VAL A 687 -19.07 29.10 22.10
CA VAL A 687 -19.02 28.81 20.66
C VAL A 687 -17.69 29.26 20.07
N ARG A 688 -17.22 30.45 20.45
CA ARG A 688 -15.91 30.97 20.05
C ARG A 688 -14.76 30.10 20.58
N GLU A 689 -14.80 29.69 21.84
CA GLU A 689 -13.78 28.84 22.49
C GLU A 689 -13.67 27.43 21.92
N ARG A 690 -14.80 26.72 21.80
CA ARG A 690 -14.83 25.36 21.23
C ARG A 690 -14.41 25.38 19.75
N TYR A 691 -14.84 26.40 18.99
CA TYR A 691 -14.51 26.51 17.57
C TYR A 691 -13.03 26.73 17.30
N ALA A 692 -12.24 27.33 18.20
CA ALA A 692 -10.79 27.40 17.96
C ALA A 692 -10.02 26.19 18.48
N ARG A 693 -10.52 25.54 19.53
CA ARG A 693 -9.97 24.25 19.98
C ARG A 693 -10.02 23.20 18.87
N SER A 694 -11.09 23.14 18.07
CA SER A 694 -11.20 22.22 16.93
C SER A 694 -10.18 22.47 15.80
N PHE A 695 -9.46 23.59 15.81
CA PHE A 695 -8.39 23.90 14.84
C PHE A 695 -6.98 23.92 15.45
N GLY A 696 -6.81 23.44 16.69
CA GLY A 696 -5.52 23.45 17.37
C GLY A 696 -4.99 24.86 17.63
N LEU A 697 -5.87 25.86 17.65
CA LEU A 697 -5.52 27.24 17.96
C LEU A 697 -5.39 27.40 19.48
N ALA A 698 -4.29 27.98 19.95
CA ALA A 698 -4.08 28.23 21.38
C ALA A 698 -5.15 29.18 21.94
N GLU A 699 -5.58 28.96 23.19
CA GLU A 699 -6.73 29.63 23.83
C GLU A 699 -6.61 31.17 23.86
N ASP A 700 -5.39 31.69 23.84
CA ASP A 700 -5.01 33.10 23.77
C ASP A 700 -5.12 33.70 22.35
N THR A 701 -5.04 32.88 21.30
CA THR A 701 -5.26 33.32 19.91
C THR A 701 -6.73 33.64 19.59
N LEU A 702 -7.63 33.26 20.51
CA LEU A 702 -9.07 33.49 20.47
C LEU A 702 -9.54 34.76 21.15
N THR A 703 -8.63 35.53 21.74
CA THR A 703 -8.91 36.87 22.27
C THR A 703 -8.38 37.92 21.31
N PRO A 704 -9.01 38.17 20.13
CA PRO A 704 -8.76 39.41 19.42
C PRO A 704 -9.07 40.59 20.34
N ALA A 705 -8.26 41.64 20.19
CA ALA A 705 -8.59 42.95 20.72
C ALA A 705 -10.04 43.32 20.33
N PRO A 706 -10.83 43.92 21.23
CA PRO A 706 -12.23 44.26 20.98
C PRO A 706 -12.43 44.90 19.60
N GLY A 707 -13.27 44.31 18.74
CA GLY A 707 -13.55 44.76 17.37
C GLY A 707 -12.80 44.02 16.25
N ARG A 708 -12.08 42.93 16.54
CA ARG A 708 -11.37 42.07 15.55
C ARG A 708 -11.82 40.59 15.57
N GLU A 709 -13.02 40.32 16.06
CA GLU A 709 -13.62 38.99 16.21
C GLU A 709 -13.97 38.34 14.86
N SER A 710 -14.21 39.15 13.82
CA SER A 710 -14.53 38.66 12.47
C SER A 710 -13.35 38.03 11.74
N PHE A 711 -12.12 38.17 12.23
CA PHE A 711 -10.92 37.69 11.52
C PHE A 711 -10.76 36.16 11.55
N ALA A 712 -11.15 35.49 12.64
CA ALA A 712 -11.13 34.02 12.74
C ALA A 712 -12.31 33.39 11.97
N LEU A 713 -13.48 34.05 11.98
CA LEU A 713 -14.67 33.62 11.24
C LEU A 713 -14.49 33.77 9.71
N LEU A 714 -13.91 34.89 9.25
CA LEU A 714 -13.58 35.14 7.84
C LEU A 714 -12.51 34.18 7.29
N ALA A 715 -11.57 33.75 8.12
CA ALA A 715 -10.54 32.79 7.72
C ALA A 715 -11.11 31.41 7.36
N ARG A 716 -12.23 31.00 7.98
CA ARG A 716 -12.93 29.76 7.63
C ARG A 716 -13.98 29.95 6.52
N LEU A 717 -14.59 31.13 6.36
CA LEU A 717 -15.39 31.45 5.16
C LEU A 717 -14.60 31.34 3.84
N PHE A 718 -13.27 31.44 3.94
CA PHE A 718 -12.35 31.21 2.83
C PHE A 718 -12.05 29.71 2.58
N HIS A 719 -12.23 28.84 3.57
CA HIS A 719 -11.89 27.40 3.48
C HIS A 719 -13.06 26.50 3.03
N ILE A 720 -14.31 26.94 3.20
CA ILE A 720 -15.54 26.17 2.88
C ILE A 720 -16.22 26.68 1.58
N GLY A 721 -15.48 27.18 0.58
CA GLY A 721 -16.09 27.80 -0.61
C GLY A 721 -17.11 26.89 -1.34
N PRO A 722 -18.03 27.40 -2.21
CA PRO A 722 -18.04 28.72 -2.88
C PRO A 722 -19.44 29.38 -3.01
N GLU A 723 -19.67 30.65 -2.63
CA GLU A 723 -20.71 31.54 -3.25
C GLU A 723 -20.90 32.93 -2.60
N ALA A 724 -20.21 33.27 -1.51
CA ALA A 724 -20.36 34.61 -0.93
C ALA A 724 -19.73 35.69 -1.84
N SER A 725 -20.60 36.51 -2.45
CA SER A 725 -20.25 37.70 -3.25
C SER A 725 -19.28 38.61 -2.48
N ARG A 726 -18.04 38.66 -2.98
CA ARG A 726 -16.88 39.23 -2.29
C ARG A 726 -16.90 40.76 -2.31
N ARG A 727 -16.89 41.42 -1.13
CA ARG A 727 -16.59 42.87 -1.04
C ARG A 727 -15.07 43.07 -0.97
N SER A 728 -14.55 44.10 -1.64
CA SER A 728 -13.11 44.41 -1.72
C SER A 728 -12.45 44.62 -0.36
N LEU A 729 -13.22 45.06 0.64
CA LEU A 729 -12.75 45.29 2.01
C LEU A 729 -12.26 44.00 2.68
N ASP A 730 -12.90 42.85 2.38
CA ASP A 730 -12.63 41.56 3.03
C ASP A 730 -11.34 40.93 2.49
N LEU A 731 -11.01 41.17 1.22
CA LEU A 731 -9.74 40.74 0.58
C LEU A 731 -8.53 41.52 1.12
N ASP A 732 -8.70 42.81 1.40
CA ASP A 732 -7.63 43.64 1.99
C ASP A 732 -7.37 43.28 3.46
N LEU A 733 -8.41 42.87 4.19
CA LEU A 733 -8.32 42.34 5.55
C LEU A 733 -7.56 40.99 5.61
N LEU A 734 -7.78 40.11 4.63
CA LEU A 734 -7.06 38.84 4.46
C LEU A 734 -5.57 39.03 4.14
N ARG A 735 -5.24 39.99 3.25
CA ARG A 735 -3.83 40.32 2.94
C ARG A 735 -3.07 40.79 4.18
N ARG A 736 -3.72 41.56 5.05
CA ARG A 736 -3.10 42.03 6.30
C ARG A 736 -2.90 40.91 7.31
N LEU A 737 -3.80 39.93 7.38
CA LEU A 737 -3.63 38.76 8.26
C LEU A 737 -2.43 37.89 7.87
N ARG A 738 -2.26 37.60 6.58
CA ARG A 738 -1.13 36.80 6.06
C ARG A 738 0.21 37.47 6.34
N LEU A 739 0.27 38.78 6.09
CA LEU A 739 1.44 39.62 6.40
C LEU A 739 1.81 39.64 7.89
N ILE A 740 0.84 39.58 8.80
CA ILE A 740 1.09 39.61 10.25
C ILE A 740 1.52 38.24 10.77
N ARG A 741 1.16 37.13 10.10
CA ARG A 741 1.41 35.75 10.58
C ARG A 741 2.50 34.99 9.82
N GLY A 742 3.11 35.57 8.79
CA GLY A 742 4.20 34.94 8.03
C GLY A 742 3.75 33.72 7.21
N LEU A 743 2.49 33.72 6.74
CA LEU A 743 1.94 32.74 5.79
C LEU A 743 1.87 33.31 4.38
#